data_AF-A0A8J6PDJ3-F1
#
_entry.id   AF-A0A8J6PDJ3-F1
#
_cell.length_a   1.000
_cell.length_b   1.000
_cell.length_c   1.000
_cell.angle_alpha   90.00
_cell.angle_beta   90.00
_cell.angle_gamma   90.00
#
_symmetry.space_group_name_H-M   'P 1'
#
loop_
_entity.id
_entity.type
_entity.pdbx_description
1 polymer ?
#
loop_
_entity_poly.entity_id
_entity_poly.type
_entity_poly.pdbx_seq_one_letter_code
_entity_poly.pdbx_strand_id
1 'polypeptide(L)'
;MFTTSKKRIVCAAAVSVILLGLIGLDYKAFFNSDQSYGTVLFICAVLLCALFGVILAVKFNFNEKWEKRYAMIYLFAGPFVTLTLVECLGNNFVYDFSPIAFIANYLVYLLLYGVAYALTNRIGVSGIIISSILSIFGLVNHFVLNFRGTPFVPLDFLGAGTAANVAQNYDFTPTCQMILSGLMLACMIALGIKVTYVNRVRRKAARRSVYTLATFAAVMFVFYGTPFLSSLNITANLWNQLSGYKQQGSVVSFWLNTKTLFVNEPDEYSAEKVEEIANKTTNTVESSNASSKGESQQKVKPNIIAIMNETWSDLSAIGNEFEVSEDPMPFYHSLTENTIKGNLFVSIYGNGTSNSEFEFLTGNTLAFLPSGCNAYEQYIREETDSLVSTLANQGYSRTAVHPYYGDGWNRDVVYPLLGFENFYDLNYFSQNNLMRRYVSDSDNYKKIISLFENRDQDKPFFLFNVTMQNHGGYDIQYPNFPETVTLPWDAENQYPKTQQYLSLMKETDNAFKELIEYFSKVEEPTIIVMFGDHQAKIEQEFYEDVLFGGKSISSLSLEENQQRYITPFVIWANYDIEEQYIEQISANYLSTLLLETAGLEMTPYNQYLWSLYQQLPVINAVGYIDKNNTYYDYKTESEYSGMLEDYKILQYNNMFDKEGKKDDVFSLEGTPYGNDTASLFGLPDTTVKTISNLMYSLGA
;
A
#
# COMPACT_ATOMS: atom_id res chain seq x y z
N MET A 1 31.08 -21.92 41.19
CA MET A 1 30.55 -20.95 40.20
C MET A 1 29.04 -20.90 40.23
N PHE A 2 28.39 -22.06 40.28
CA PHE A 2 26.94 -22.20 40.41
C PHE A 2 26.58 -22.82 41.77
N THR A 3 25.56 -22.31 42.45
CA THR A 3 25.05 -22.91 43.71
C THR A 3 23.53 -23.01 43.68
N THR A 4 22.96 -23.98 44.39
CA THR A 4 21.51 -24.17 44.47
C THR A 4 21.06 -24.36 45.92
N SER A 5 19.77 -24.26 46.20
CA SER A 5 19.19 -24.57 47.50
C SER A 5 17.92 -25.38 47.33
N LYS A 6 17.57 -26.24 48.30
CA LYS A 6 16.33 -27.04 48.25
C LYS A 6 15.10 -26.18 47.95
N LYS A 7 14.98 -25.01 48.58
CA LYS A 7 13.89 -24.06 48.33
C LYS A 7 13.84 -23.59 46.87
N ARG A 8 14.98 -23.28 46.25
CA ARG A 8 15.05 -22.83 44.85
C ARG A 8 14.73 -23.95 43.87
N ILE A 9 15.22 -25.16 44.13
CA ILE A 9 14.91 -26.33 43.30
C ILE A 9 13.41 -26.60 43.33
N VAL A 10 12.81 -26.60 44.53
CA VAL A 10 11.36 -26.83 44.68
C VAL A 10 10.55 -25.74 43.99
N CYS A 11 10.92 -24.46 44.15
CA CYS A 11 10.23 -23.36 43.45
C CYS A 11 10.38 -23.47 41.93
N ALA A 12 11.59 -23.72 41.43
CA ALA A 12 11.85 -23.87 40.01
C ALA A 12 11.11 -25.07 39.41
N ALA A 13 11.08 -26.21 40.10
CA ALA A 13 10.34 -27.39 39.70
C ALA A 13 8.83 -27.11 39.65
N ALA A 14 8.28 -26.42 40.66
CA ALA A 14 6.87 -26.04 40.67
C ALA A 14 6.51 -25.13 39.49
N VAL A 15 7.33 -24.11 39.21
CA VAL A 15 7.12 -23.20 38.06
C VAL A 15 7.22 -23.94 36.74
N SER A 16 8.21 -24.81 36.56
CA SER A 16 8.35 -25.61 35.33
C SER A 16 7.19 -26.59 35.14
N VAL A 17 6.67 -27.22 36.19
CA VAL A 17 5.50 -28.11 36.07
C VAL A 17 4.26 -27.31 35.67
N ILE A 18 4.05 -26.12 36.23
CA ILE A 18 2.93 -25.25 35.85
C ILE A 18 3.04 -24.83 34.38
N LEU A 19 4.21 -24.37 33.94
CA LEU A 19 4.45 -23.96 32.55
C LEU A 19 4.29 -25.14 31.57
N LEU A 20 4.80 -26.32 31.90
CA LEU A 20 4.57 -27.53 31.10
C LEU A 20 3.08 -27.91 31.05
N GLY A 21 2.36 -27.73 32.16
CA GLY A 21 0.90 -27.92 32.21
C GLY A 21 0.17 -26.97 31.27
N LEU A 22 0.53 -25.68 31.25
CA LEU A 22 -0.04 -24.69 30.33
C LEU A 22 0.26 -25.02 28.86
N ILE A 23 1.52 -25.34 28.53
CA ILE A 23 1.91 -25.78 27.18
C ILE A 23 1.12 -27.04 26.77
N GLY A 24 0.89 -27.96 27.71
CA GLY A 24 0.10 -29.17 27.49
C GLY A 24 -1.39 -28.91 27.29
N LEU A 25 -1.97 -27.89 27.93
CA LEU A 25 -3.36 -27.47 27.71
C LEU A 25 -3.52 -26.82 26.33
N ASP A 26 -2.53 -26.02 25.91
CA ASP A 26 -2.50 -25.33 24.63
C ASP A 26 -1.79 -26.13 23.53
N TYR A 27 -1.64 -27.46 23.67
CA TYR A 27 -0.90 -28.30 22.73
C TYR A 27 -1.43 -28.18 21.29
N LYS A 28 -2.74 -27.96 21.13
CA LYS A 28 -3.39 -27.76 19.82
C LYS A 28 -2.82 -26.57 19.04
N ALA A 29 -2.31 -25.54 19.72
CA ALA A 29 -1.66 -24.40 19.06
C ALA A 29 -0.43 -24.83 18.23
N PHE A 30 0.19 -25.97 18.55
CA PHE A 30 1.35 -26.50 17.84
C PHE A 30 0.99 -27.47 16.70
N PHE A 31 -0.19 -28.10 16.73
CA PHE A 31 -0.54 -29.20 15.82
C PHE A 31 -1.73 -28.92 14.90
N ASN A 32 -2.49 -27.85 15.15
CA ASN A 32 -3.61 -27.43 14.28
C ASN A 32 -3.22 -26.34 13.25
N SER A 33 -1.97 -25.89 13.26
CA SER A 33 -1.47 -24.96 12.24
C SER A 33 -0.97 -25.74 11.02
N ASP A 34 -1.12 -25.18 9.80
CA ASP A 34 -0.60 -25.73 8.53
C ASP A 34 0.95 -25.82 8.47
N GLN A 35 1.62 -25.77 9.62
CA GLN A 35 3.07 -25.78 9.74
C GLN A 35 3.59 -27.22 9.82
N SER A 36 4.39 -27.60 8.83
CA SER A 36 5.10 -28.88 8.76
C SER A 36 6.07 -29.15 9.93
N TYR A 37 6.27 -28.18 10.82
CA TYR A 37 7.24 -28.21 11.94
C TYR A 37 6.62 -28.23 13.35
N GLY A 38 5.30 -28.40 13.49
CA GLY A 38 4.59 -28.34 14.79
C GLY A 38 5.23 -29.14 15.94
N THR A 39 5.65 -30.38 15.66
CA THR A 39 6.35 -31.24 16.65
C THR A 39 7.67 -30.65 17.12
N VAL A 40 8.45 -30.05 16.20
CA VAL A 40 9.75 -29.43 16.53
C VAL A 40 9.53 -28.23 17.44
N LEU A 41 8.56 -27.38 17.09
CA LEU A 41 8.20 -26.19 17.88
C LEU A 41 7.71 -26.56 19.29
N PHE A 42 6.92 -27.63 19.42
CA PHE A 42 6.48 -28.14 20.72
C PHE A 42 7.66 -28.62 21.58
N ILE A 43 8.60 -29.37 20.99
CA ILE A 43 9.81 -29.81 21.69
C ILE A 43 10.65 -28.59 22.12
N CYS A 44 10.81 -27.59 21.26
CA CYS A 44 11.49 -26.34 21.60
C CYS A 44 10.83 -25.64 22.81
N ALA A 45 9.50 -25.57 22.86
CA ALA A 45 8.78 -24.99 24.00
C ALA A 45 9.05 -25.75 25.31
N VAL A 46 9.02 -27.09 25.27
CA VAL A 46 9.34 -27.94 26.43
C VAL A 46 10.79 -27.72 26.89
N LEU A 47 11.74 -27.66 25.96
CA LEU A 47 13.15 -27.43 26.26
C LEU A 47 13.40 -26.03 26.84
N LEU A 48 12.74 -24.99 26.32
CA LEU A 48 12.82 -23.64 26.86
C LEU A 48 12.22 -23.55 28.27
N CYS A 49 11.12 -24.24 28.54
CA CYS A 49 10.54 -24.33 29.86
C CYS A 49 11.49 -25.03 30.87
N ALA A 50 12.12 -26.13 30.46
CA ALA A 50 13.13 -26.82 31.27
C ALA A 50 14.35 -25.91 31.52
N LEU A 51 14.82 -25.21 30.49
CA LEU A 51 15.92 -24.24 30.59
C LEU A 51 15.57 -23.12 31.57
N PHE A 52 14.37 -22.55 31.50
CA PHE A 52 13.89 -21.52 32.42
C PHE A 52 13.91 -22.00 33.87
N GLY A 53 13.43 -23.23 34.12
CA GLY A 53 13.51 -23.87 35.44
C GLY A 53 14.94 -24.01 35.95
N VAL A 54 15.85 -24.49 35.10
CA VAL A 54 17.28 -24.61 35.44
C VAL A 54 17.88 -23.24 35.77
N ILE A 55 17.55 -22.20 34.99
CA ILE A 55 17.98 -20.83 35.27
C ILE A 55 17.45 -20.42 36.66
N LEU A 56 16.17 -20.57 36.99
CA LEU A 56 15.66 -20.19 38.31
C LEU A 56 16.31 -20.97 39.47
N ALA A 57 16.58 -22.27 39.28
CA ALA A 57 17.14 -23.13 40.32
C ALA A 57 18.59 -22.77 40.69
N VAL A 58 19.34 -22.15 39.77
CA VAL A 58 20.78 -21.95 39.89
C VAL A 58 21.14 -20.50 40.24
N LYS A 59 21.86 -20.29 41.35
CA LYS A 59 22.51 -19.01 41.66
C LYS A 59 23.84 -18.89 40.93
N PHE A 60 24.11 -17.72 40.36
CA PHE A 60 25.40 -17.41 39.74
C PHE A 60 26.25 -16.68 40.78
N ASN A 61 27.34 -17.32 41.21
CA ASN A 61 28.33 -16.73 42.12
C ASN A 61 29.65 -16.63 41.37
N PHE A 62 29.74 -15.64 40.49
CA PHE A 62 30.94 -15.36 39.72
C PHE A 62 31.90 -14.46 40.50
N ASN A 63 33.19 -14.57 40.25
CA ASN A 63 34.13 -13.51 40.61
C ASN A 63 34.09 -12.39 39.56
N GLU A 64 34.69 -11.24 39.84
CA GLU A 64 34.60 -10.05 38.97
C GLU A 64 34.98 -10.32 37.49
N LYS A 65 35.99 -11.16 37.25
CA LYS A 65 36.41 -11.55 35.89
C LYS A 65 35.30 -12.30 35.15
N TRP A 66 34.65 -13.24 35.82
CA TRP A 66 33.58 -14.05 35.23
C TRP A 66 32.24 -13.30 35.17
N GLU A 67 31.95 -12.40 36.11
CA GLU A 67 30.80 -11.49 36.04
C GLU A 67 30.88 -10.63 34.77
N LYS A 68 32.05 -10.05 34.50
CA LYS A 68 32.28 -9.27 33.29
C LYS A 68 32.10 -10.12 32.03
N ARG A 69 32.67 -11.33 31.98
CA ARG A 69 32.53 -12.23 30.81
C ARG A 69 31.08 -12.60 30.55
N TYR A 70 30.34 -12.98 31.60
CA TYR A 70 28.92 -13.29 31.49
C TYR A 70 28.12 -12.09 31.00
N ALA A 71 28.39 -10.89 31.52
CA ALA A 71 27.74 -9.68 31.07
C ALA A 71 28.02 -9.38 29.59
N MET A 72 29.26 -9.57 29.11
CA MET A 72 29.59 -9.41 27.70
C MET A 72 28.92 -10.46 26.81
N ILE A 73 28.83 -11.72 27.27
CA ILE A 73 28.08 -12.76 26.54
C ILE A 73 26.61 -12.36 26.43
N TYR A 74 25.99 -11.89 27.51
CA TYR A 74 24.61 -11.44 27.50
C TYR A 74 24.40 -10.22 26.58
N LEU A 75 25.34 -9.28 26.54
CA LEU A 75 25.28 -8.10 25.67
C LEU A 75 25.31 -8.46 24.18
N PHE A 76 26.10 -9.46 23.78
CA PHE A 76 26.25 -9.83 22.36
C PHE A 76 25.31 -10.97 21.93
N ALA A 77 25.00 -11.91 22.80
CA ALA A 77 24.03 -12.98 22.50
C ALA A 77 22.58 -12.52 22.66
N GLY A 78 22.32 -11.56 23.57
CA GLY A 78 20.98 -11.06 23.83
C GLY A 78 20.27 -10.49 22.59
N PRO A 79 20.91 -9.60 21.80
CA PRO A 79 20.36 -9.10 20.54
C PRO A 79 19.93 -10.20 19.57
N PHE A 80 20.70 -11.30 19.47
CA PHE A 80 20.35 -12.43 18.61
C PHE A 80 19.09 -13.14 19.11
N VAL A 81 19.00 -13.44 20.41
CA VAL A 81 17.81 -14.08 21.00
C VAL A 81 16.58 -13.18 20.85
N THR A 82 16.76 -11.87 21.02
CA THR A 82 15.69 -10.88 20.85
C THR A 82 15.27 -10.69 19.40
N LEU A 83 16.18 -10.81 18.45
CA LEU A 83 15.82 -10.89 17.04
C LEU A 83 14.97 -12.14 16.78
N THR A 84 15.43 -13.32 17.23
CA THR A 84 14.69 -14.57 17.02
C THR A 84 13.29 -14.56 17.63
N LEU A 85 13.11 -13.98 18.84
CA LEU A 85 11.77 -13.93 19.44
C LEU A 85 10.82 -12.97 18.70
N VAL A 86 11.34 -11.86 18.16
CA VAL A 86 10.52 -10.89 17.41
C VAL A 86 10.10 -11.48 16.07
N GLU A 87 11.05 -12.06 15.34
CA GLU A 87 10.74 -12.66 14.04
C GLU A 87 9.83 -13.89 14.17
N CYS A 88 9.97 -14.66 15.26
CA CYS A 88 9.05 -15.76 15.56
C CYS A 88 7.60 -15.28 15.70
N LEU A 89 7.37 -14.11 16.31
CA LEU A 89 6.03 -13.50 16.38
C LEU A 89 5.51 -13.07 15.00
N GLY A 90 6.40 -12.69 14.08
CA GLY A 90 6.08 -12.42 12.67
C GLY A 90 5.92 -13.66 11.79
N ASN A 91 5.89 -14.86 12.39
CA ASN A 91 5.90 -16.14 11.68
C ASN A 91 7.06 -16.30 10.70
N ASN A 92 8.25 -15.86 11.13
CA ASN A 92 9.47 -15.83 10.35
C ASN A 92 10.63 -16.38 11.18
N PHE A 93 11.66 -16.93 10.53
CA PHE A 93 12.86 -17.39 11.22
C PHE A 93 14.09 -16.63 10.76
N VAL A 94 15.03 -16.46 11.67
CA VAL A 94 16.26 -15.67 11.42
C VAL A 94 17.14 -16.29 10.32
N TYR A 95 16.98 -17.59 10.04
CA TYR A 95 17.70 -18.27 8.96
C TYR A 95 17.06 -18.06 7.58
N ASP A 96 15.86 -17.49 7.50
CA ASP A 96 15.21 -17.11 6.23
C ASP A 96 15.83 -15.82 5.65
N PHE A 97 16.60 -15.08 6.46
CA PHE A 97 17.30 -13.88 6.03
C PHE A 97 18.52 -14.16 5.17
N SER A 98 18.79 -13.25 4.22
CA SER A 98 20.11 -13.16 3.62
C SER A 98 21.17 -12.85 4.70
N PRO A 99 22.44 -13.29 4.53
CA PRO A 99 23.48 -12.99 5.50
C PRO A 99 23.64 -11.48 5.79
N ILE A 100 23.41 -10.64 4.77
CA ILE A 100 23.51 -9.18 4.89
C ILE A 100 22.32 -8.63 5.69
N ALA A 101 21.09 -9.08 5.39
CA ALA A 101 19.89 -8.68 6.14
C ALA A 101 20.00 -9.09 7.62
N PHE A 102 20.49 -10.29 7.90
CA PHE A 102 20.74 -10.74 9.27
C PHE A 102 21.73 -9.83 10.00
N ILE A 103 22.86 -9.49 9.38
CA ILE A 103 23.88 -8.61 9.97
C ILE A 103 23.29 -7.23 10.25
N ALA A 104 22.54 -6.65 9.29
CA ALA A 104 21.90 -5.35 9.47
C ALA A 104 20.94 -5.34 10.66
N ASN A 105 20.07 -6.35 10.77
CA ASN A 105 19.16 -6.50 11.92
C ASN A 105 19.93 -6.67 13.22
N TYR A 106 20.89 -7.59 13.27
CA TYR A 106 21.68 -7.84 14.47
C TYR A 106 22.39 -6.56 14.97
N LEU A 107 22.96 -5.76 14.05
CA LEU A 107 23.59 -4.49 14.38
C LEU A 107 22.60 -3.49 14.98
N VAL A 108 21.38 -3.36 14.41
CA VAL A 108 20.35 -2.49 14.96
C VAL A 108 19.96 -2.92 16.38
N TYR A 109 19.73 -4.21 16.62
CA TYR A 109 19.40 -4.70 17.97
C TYR A 109 20.57 -4.50 18.95
N LEU A 110 21.80 -4.79 18.53
CA LEU A 110 22.99 -4.58 19.36
C LEU A 110 23.17 -3.11 19.74
N LEU A 111 22.89 -2.21 18.80
CA LEU A 111 22.93 -0.78 19.02
C LEU A 111 21.86 -0.30 20.01
N LEU A 112 20.62 -0.79 19.90
CA LEU A 112 19.56 -0.51 20.88
C LEU A 112 19.95 -0.97 22.30
N TYR A 113 20.55 -2.15 22.42
CA TYR A 113 21.13 -2.62 23.69
C TYR A 113 22.24 -1.69 24.19
N GLY A 114 23.11 -1.24 23.28
CA GLY A 114 24.17 -0.28 23.56
C GLY A 114 23.66 1.05 24.09
N VAL A 115 22.61 1.60 23.47
CA VAL A 115 21.95 2.85 23.91
C VAL A 115 21.35 2.69 25.30
N ALA A 116 20.57 1.63 25.54
CA ALA A 116 20.02 1.35 26.86
C ALA A 116 21.13 1.16 27.92
N TYR A 117 22.25 0.55 27.54
CA TYR A 117 23.43 0.42 28.41
C TYR A 117 24.12 1.76 28.67
N ALA A 118 24.22 2.62 27.67
CA ALA A 118 24.77 3.96 27.83
C ALA A 118 23.97 4.80 28.85
N LEU A 119 22.64 4.60 28.89
CA LEU A 119 21.71 5.28 29.81
C LEU A 119 21.68 4.65 31.21
N THR A 120 21.65 3.32 31.32
CA THR A 120 21.46 2.62 32.60
C THR A 120 22.78 2.26 33.31
N ASN A 121 23.89 2.19 32.56
CA ASN A 121 25.18 1.62 32.99
C ASN A 121 25.06 0.20 33.57
N ARG A 122 24.00 -0.54 33.21
CA ARG A 122 23.71 -1.90 33.69
C ARG A 122 23.27 -2.80 32.54
N ILE A 123 24.16 -3.70 32.13
CA ILE A 123 23.94 -4.56 30.95
C ILE A 123 22.69 -5.44 31.10
N GLY A 124 22.48 -6.06 32.27
CA GLY A 124 21.31 -6.90 32.52
C GLY A 124 20.00 -6.13 32.40
N VAL A 125 19.93 -4.94 33.02
CA VAL A 125 18.75 -4.06 32.95
C VAL A 125 18.51 -3.58 31.52
N SER A 126 19.57 -3.24 30.79
CA SER A 126 19.48 -2.79 29.39
C SER A 126 18.88 -3.86 28.49
N GLY A 127 19.39 -5.09 28.58
CA GLY A 127 18.88 -6.19 27.78
C GLY A 127 17.45 -6.56 28.16
N ILE A 128 17.07 -6.49 29.43
CA ILE A 128 15.67 -6.67 29.86
C ILE A 128 14.76 -5.62 29.21
N ILE A 129 15.10 -4.34 29.35
CA ILE A 129 14.29 -3.24 28.82
C ILE A 129 14.11 -3.39 27.30
N ILE A 130 15.20 -3.56 26.55
CA ILE A 130 15.11 -3.64 25.09
C ILE A 130 14.43 -4.93 24.62
N SER A 131 14.70 -6.08 25.26
CA SER A 131 13.99 -7.32 24.93
C SER A 131 12.49 -7.15 25.12
N SER A 132 12.06 -6.60 26.26
CA SER A 132 10.64 -6.38 26.55
C SER A 132 9.97 -5.41 25.58
N ILE A 133 10.61 -4.28 25.25
CA ILE A 133 10.06 -3.31 24.29
C ILE A 133 9.89 -3.95 22.91
N LEU A 134 10.92 -4.65 22.42
CA LEU A 134 10.87 -5.28 21.10
C LEU A 134 9.92 -6.48 21.06
N SER A 135 9.76 -7.23 22.17
CA SER A 135 8.71 -8.25 22.28
C SER A 135 7.31 -7.66 22.19
N ILE A 136 7.05 -6.51 22.83
CA ILE A 136 5.77 -5.81 22.72
C ILE A 136 5.54 -5.37 21.27
N PHE A 137 6.55 -4.79 20.62
CA PHE A 137 6.50 -4.46 19.20
C PHE A 137 6.16 -5.68 18.33
N GLY A 138 6.86 -6.80 18.52
CA GLY A 138 6.59 -8.03 17.78
C GLY A 138 5.18 -8.59 18.03
N LEU A 139 4.65 -8.42 19.25
CA LEU A 139 3.30 -8.85 19.60
C LEU A 139 2.24 -7.96 18.95
N VAL A 140 2.42 -6.64 18.96
CA VAL A 140 1.56 -5.71 18.22
C VAL A 140 1.58 -6.04 16.73
N ASN A 141 2.77 -6.26 16.17
CA ASN A 141 2.92 -6.66 14.77
C ASN A 141 2.19 -7.98 14.47
N HIS A 142 2.25 -8.98 15.35
CA HIS A 142 1.53 -10.24 15.18
C HIS A 142 0.01 -10.03 15.10
N PHE A 143 -0.56 -9.26 16.02
CA PHE A 143 -2.00 -9.01 16.02
C PHE A 143 -2.46 -8.17 14.83
N VAL A 144 -1.72 -7.11 14.48
CA VAL A 144 -2.02 -6.29 13.29
C VAL A 144 -1.92 -7.12 12.01
N LEU A 145 -0.88 -7.96 11.89
CA LEU A 145 -0.70 -8.83 10.74
C LEU A 145 -1.83 -9.86 10.59
N ASN A 146 -2.28 -10.46 11.69
CA ASN A 146 -3.39 -11.42 11.64
C ASN A 146 -4.73 -10.75 11.33
N PHE A 147 -4.93 -9.50 11.76
CA PHE A 147 -6.17 -8.77 11.54
C PHE A 147 -6.25 -8.20 10.11
N ARG A 148 -5.21 -7.50 9.66
CA ARG A 148 -5.21 -6.74 8.40
C ARG A 148 -4.47 -7.43 7.26
N GLY A 149 -3.74 -8.51 7.52
CA GLY A 149 -2.91 -9.20 6.52
C GLY A 149 -1.59 -8.50 6.17
N THR A 150 -1.37 -7.27 6.66
CA THR A 150 -0.15 -6.47 6.46
C THR A 150 0.60 -6.24 7.78
N PRO A 151 1.94 -6.16 7.79
CA PRO A 151 2.70 -5.84 8.99
C PRO A 151 2.36 -4.47 9.57
N PHE A 152 2.63 -4.32 10.87
CA PHE A 152 2.57 -3.05 11.59
C PHE A 152 3.64 -2.10 11.03
N VAL A 153 3.22 -0.91 10.61
CA VAL A 153 4.04 0.15 10.00
C VAL A 153 3.95 1.44 10.82
N PRO A 154 4.90 2.39 10.67
CA PRO A 154 4.93 3.59 11.51
C PRO A 154 3.67 4.45 11.48
N LEU A 155 2.95 4.48 10.35
CA LEU A 155 1.70 5.20 10.21
C LEU A 155 0.59 4.66 11.13
N ASP A 156 0.66 3.39 11.53
CA ASP A 156 -0.31 2.80 12.44
C ASP A 156 -0.27 3.44 13.85
N PHE A 157 0.82 4.13 14.22
CA PHE A 157 0.86 4.93 15.44
C PHE A 157 -0.12 6.11 15.42
N LEU A 158 -0.37 6.69 14.24
CA LEU A 158 -1.33 7.79 14.08
C LEU A 158 -2.79 7.28 14.17
N GLY A 159 -3.03 6.00 13.84
CA GLY A 159 -4.34 5.33 13.92
C GLY A 159 -4.59 4.53 15.21
N ALA A 160 -3.68 4.58 16.19
CA ALA A 160 -3.73 3.72 17.38
C ALA A 160 -5.02 3.90 18.22
N GLY A 161 -5.64 5.09 18.18
CA GLY A 161 -6.93 5.36 18.82
C GLY A 161 -8.08 4.54 18.24
N THR A 162 -8.10 4.34 16.92
CA THR A 162 -9.10 3.52 16.22
C THR A 162 -8.85 2.03 16.49
N ALA A 163 -7.59 1.61 16.47
CA ALA A 163 -7.20 0.22 16.75
C ALA A 163 -7.61 -0.26 18.17
N ALA A 164 -7.59 0.64 19.16
CA ALA A 164 -8.05 0.32 20.51
C ALA A 164 -9.56 0.02 20.58
N ASN A 165 -10.37 0.63 19.71
CA ASN A 165 -11.82 0.42 19.65
C ASN A 165 -12.19 -0.91 18.96
N VAL A 166 -11.41 -1.35 17.96
CA VAL A 166 -11.61 -2.65 17.28
C VAL A 166 -10.89 -3.82 17.95
N ALA A 167 -10.03 -3.58 18.95
CA ALA A 167 -9.32 -4.63 19.69
C ALA A 167 -10.24 -5.67 20.35
N GLN A 168 -11.54 -5.35 20.57
CA GLN A 168 -12.53 -6.33 21.06
C GLN A 168 -12.78 -7.48 20.07
N ASN A 169 -12.51 -7.27 18.78
CA ASN A 169 -12.68 -8.27 17.73
C ASN A 169 -11.42 -9.12 17.50
N TYR A 170 -10.33 -8.89 18.24
CA TYR A 170 -9.11 -9.67 18.10
C TYR A 170 -9.24 -11.01 18.83
N ASP A 171 -8.80 -12.09 18.17
CA ASP A 171 -8.64 -13.38 18.83
C ASP A 171 -7.33 -13.38 19.63
N PHE A 172 -7.46 -13.36 20.96
CA PHE A 172 -6.32 -13.40 21.89
C PHE A 172 -5.90 -14.83 22.27
N THR A 173 -6.41 -15.85 21.58
CA THR A 173 -6.01 -17.24 21.80
C THR A 173 -4.49 -17.37 21.58
N PRO A 174 -3.73 -17.89 22.57
CA PRO A 174 -2.27 -17.98 22.45
C PRO A 174 -1.84 -18.88 21.29
N THR A 175 -1.13 -18.29 20.33
CA THR A 175 -0.49 -19.04 19.24
C THR A 175 0.81 -19.70 19.72
N CYS A 176 1.30 -20.71 18.98
CA CYS A 176 2.57 -21.36 19.34
C CYS A 176 3.75 -20.37 19.30
N GLN A 177 3.72 -19.39 18.40
CA GLN A 177 4.68 -18.29 18.29
C GLN A 177 4.68 -17.44 19.58
N MET A 178 3.50 -17.05 20.06
CA MET A 178 3.37 -16.27 21.30
C MET A 178 3.93 -17.03 22.52
N ILE A 179 3.64 -18.33 22.62
CA ILE A 179 4.16 -19.18 23.70
C ILE A 179 5.69 -19.26 23.64
N LEU A 180 6.26 -19.55 22.47
CA LEU A 180 7.71 -19.65 22.27
C LEU A 180 8.42 -18.33 22.58
N SER A 181 7.96 -17.23 22.00
CA SER A 181 8.54 -15.90 22.23
C SER A 181 8.39 -15.45 23.68
N GLY A 182 7.29 -15.78 24.35
CA GLY A 182 7.10 -15.56 25.78
C GLY A 182 8.11 -16.32 26.64
N LEU A 183 8.36 -17.60 26.34
CA LEU A 183 9.36 -18.42 27.06
C LEU A 183 10.79 -17.93 26.82
N MET A 184 11.12 -17.53 25.58
CA MET A 184 12.41 -16.93 25.24
C MET A 184 12.63 -15.62 26.01
N LEU A 185 11.63 -14.74 26.04
CA LEU A 185 11.66 -13.51 26.81
C LEU A 185 11.83 -13.79 28.31
N ALA A 186 11.10 -14.76 28.87
CA ALA A 186 11.22 -15.15 30.27
C ALA A 186 12.66 -15.63 30.61
N CYS A 187 13.26 -16.46 29.75
CA CYS A 187 14.65 -16.88 29.88
C CYS A 187 15.61 -15.68 29.80
N MET A 188 15.39 -14.77 28.86
CA MET A 188 16.18 -13.55 28.69
C MET A 188 16.13 -12.64 29.93
N ILE A 189 14.96 -12.51 30.54
CA ILE A 189 14.77 -11.74 31.78
C ILE A 189 15.48 -12.43 32.94
N ALA A 190 15.27 -13.74 33.11
CA ALA A 190 15.88 -14.49 34.21
C ALA A 190 17.43 -14.52 34.13
N LEU A 191 17.99 -14.56 32.92
CA LEU A 191 19.43 -14.39 32.68
C LEU A 191 19.86 -12.95 32.96
N GLY A 192 19.13 -11.95 32.47
CA GLY A 192 19.42 -10.53 32.68
C GLY A 192 19.48 -10.14 34.16
N ILE A 193 18.56 -10.64 34.98
CA ILE A 193 18.52 -10.41 36.45
C ILE A 193 19.81 -10.91 37.12
N LYS A 194 20.45 -11.95 36.57
CA LYS A 194 21.70 -12.52 37.10
C LYS A 194 22.95 -11.77 36.65
N VAL A 195 22.82 -10.80 35.76
CA VAL A 195 23.95 -9.95 35.34
C VAL A 195 24.19 -8.90 36.43
N THR A 196 25.10 -9.21 37.36
CA THR A 196 25.47 -8.34 38.50
C THR A 196 26.59 -7.36 38.19
N TYR A 197 27.24 -7.48 37.02
CA TYR A 197 28.35 -6.62 36.63
C TYR A 197 27.91 -5.16 36.51
N VAL A 198 28.57 -4.26 37.27
CA VAL A 198 28.39 -2.81 37.18
C VAL A 198 29.75 -2.14 37.07
N ASN A 199 29.90 -1.26 36.09
CA ASN A 199 31.11 -0.47 35.95
C ASN A 199 31.14 0.66 37.00
N ARG A 200 31.99 0.53 38.01
CA ARG A 200 32.03 1.42 39.18
C ARG A 200 32.73 2.76 38.93
N VAL A 201 33.46 2.91 37.82
CA VAL A 201 34.23 4.12 37.52
C VAL A 201 33.38 5.10 36.69
N ARG A 202 32.65 6.00 37.36
CA ARG A 202 31.71 6.96 36.73
C ARG A 202 32.27 7.71 35.52
N ARG A 203 33.50 8.23 35.59
CA ARG A 203 34.13 8.97 34.49
C ARG A 203 34.41 8.10 33.25
N LYS A 204 34.82 6.85 33.47
CA LYS A 204 35.04 5.87 32.37
C LYS A 204 33.70 5.37 31.81
N ALA A 205 32.66 5.27 32.64
CA ALA A 205 31.31 4.94 32.19
C ALA A 205 30.74 6.07 31.31
N ALA A 206 30.79 7.33 31.77
CA ALA A 206 30.31 8.48 31.00
C ALA A 206 31.00 8.61 29.63
N ARG A 207 32.34 8.50 29.59
CA ARG A 207 33.09 8.54 28.32
C ARG A 207 32.69 7.42 27.36
N ARG A 208 32.40 6.22 27.88
CA ARG A 208 31.91 5.10 27.05
C ARG A 208 30.49 5.34 26.56
N SER A 209 29.60 5.86 27.40
CA SER A 209 28.24 6.23 26.99
C SER A 209 28.29 7.22 25.83
N VAL A 210 29.14 8.25 25.90
CA VAL A 210 29.35 9.20 24.80
C VAL A 210 29.81 8.48 23.53
N TYR A 211 30.80 7.59 23.61
CA TYR A 211 31.26 6.84 22.43
C TYR A 211 30.19 5.93 21.86
N THR A 212 29.45 5.21 22.71
CA THR A 212 28.36 4.33 22.27
C THR A 212 27.23 5.11 21.60
N LEU A 213 26.83 6.26 22.17
CA LEU A 213 25.82 7.13 21.57
C LEU A 213 26.30 7.77 20.27
N ALA A 214 27.56 8.19 20.18
CA ALA A 214 28.15 8.71 18.95
C ALA A 214 28.26 7.63 17.86
N THR A 215 28.66 6.40 18.21
CA THR A 215 28.66 5.27 17.27
C THR A 215 27.24 4.92 16.82
N PHE A 216 26.28 4.92 17.74
CA PHE A 216 24.87 4.74 17.39
C PHE A 216 24.41 5.79 16.39
N ALA A 217 24.61 7.07 16.68
CA ALA A 217 24.23 8.16 15.79
C ALA A 217 24.91 8.04 14.41
N ALA A 218 26.19 7.70 14.36
CA ALA A 218 26.92 7.52 13.11
C ALA A 218 26.39 6.33 12.27
N VAL A 219 26.14 5.17 12.90
CA VAL A 219 25.58 4.01 12.17
C VAL A 219 24.15 4.31 11.72
N MET A 220 23.34 4.95 12.56
CA MET A 220 21.99 5.36 12.19
C MET A 220 22.00 6.38 11.04
N PHE A 221 22.93 7.34 11.04
CA PHE A 221 23.10 8.26 9.92
C PHE A 221 23.50 7.53 8.63
N VAL A 222 24.42 6.57 8.67
CA VAL A 222 24.78 5.78 7.48
C VAL A 222 23.59 4.95 6.99
N PHE A 223 22.91 4.25 7.89
CA PHE A 223 21.81 3.35 7.50
C PHE A 223 20.56 4.14 7.06
N TYR A 224 20.32 5.33 7.63
CA TYR A 224 19.13 6.14 7.34
C TYR A 224 19.38 7.28 6.36
N GLY A 225 20.38 8.11 6.62
CA GLY A 225 20.67 9.33 5.88
C GLY A 225 21.49 9.11 4.61
N THR A 226 21.87 7.87 4.29
CA THR A 226 22.56 7.54 3.04
C THR A 226 21.92 6.36 2.33
N PRO A 227 22.17 6.17 1.01
CA PRO A 227 21.71 5.00 0.26
C PRO A 227 22.38 3.67 0.63
N PHE A 228 23.16 3.59 1.71
CA PHE A 228 23.95 2.41 2.06
C PHE A 228 23.12 1.12 2.15
N LEU A 229 22.01 1.12 2.87
CA LEU A 229 21.14 -0.06 2.95
C LEU A 229 20.51 -0.39 1.60
N SER A 230 20.08 0.64 0.85
CA SER A 230 19.55 0.46 -0.50
C SER A 230 20.57 -0.17 -1.45
N SER A 231 21.85 0.20 -1.36
CA SER A 231 22.94 -0.39 -2.15
C SER A 231 23.19 -1.88 -1.84
N LEU A 232 22.67 -2.36 -0.71
CA LEU A 232 22.70 -3.76 -0.29
C LEU A 232 21.37 -4.50 -0.54
N ASN A 233 20.47 -3.91 -1.31
CA ASN A 233 19.10 -4.41 -1.55
C ASN A 233 18.25 -4.56 -0.27
N ILE A 234 18.50 -3.71 0.74
CA ILE A 234 17.67 -3.59 1.94
C ILE A 234 16.89 -2.27 1.85
N THR A 235 15.62 -2.36 1.46
CA THR A 235 14.72 -1.23 1.21
C THR A 235 13.31 -1.53 1.71
N ALA A 236 12.56 -0.51 2.11
CA ALA A 236 11.14 -0.70 2.44
C ALA A 236 10.41 -1.27 1.22
N ASN A 237 9.93 -2.51 1.33
CA ASN A 237 9.16 -3.14 0.27
C ASN A 237 7.70 -2.67 0.39
N LEU A 238 7.43 -1.49 -0.14
CA LEU A 238 6.09 -0.89 -0.05
C LEU A 238 5.05 -1.63 -0.91
N TRP A 239 5.49 -2.33 -1.97
CA TRP A 239 4.65 -3.19 -2.82
C TRP A 239 4.17 -4.49 -2.13
N ASN A 240 5.01 -5.09 -1.28
CA ASN A 240 4.67 -6.24 -0.47
C ASN A 240 5.40 -6.17 0.88
N GLN A 241 4.79 -5.42 1.80
CA GLN A 241 5.31 -5.18 3.14
C GLN A 241 5.58 -6.49 3.88
N LEU A 242 4.68 -7.47 3.77
CA LEU A 242 4.85 -8.78 4.41
C LEU A 242 6.11 -9.50 3.92
N SER A 243 6.33 -9.52 2.61
CA SER A 243 7.52 -10.10 2.00
C SER A 243 8.78 -9.33 2.41
N GLY A 244 8.72 -7.99 2.42
CA GLY A 244 9.80 -7.14 2.94
C GLY A 244 10.19 -7.48 4.37
N TYR A 245 9.22 -7.54 5.28
CA TYR A 245 9.45 -7.88 6.69
C TYR A 245 10.00 -9.30 6.85
N LYS A 246 9.52 -10.27 6.06
CA LYS A 246 10.04 -11.65 6.08
C LYS A 246 11.47 -11.75 5.58
N GLN A 247 11.85 -11.02 4.53
CA GLN A 247 13.19 -11.10 3.95
C GLN A 247 14.22 -10.23 4.68
N GLN A 248 13.79 -9.07 5.17
CA GLN A 248 14.68 -8.01 5.67
C GLN A 248 14.54 -7.76 7.18
N GLY A 249 13.64 -8.45 7.87
CA GLY A 249 13.44 -8.36 9.31
C GLY A 249 12.49 -7.25 9.75
N SER A 250 11.73 -7.52 10.80
CA SER A 250 10.56 -6.74 11.19
C SER A 250 10.93 -5.32 11.67
N VAL A 251 11.96 -5.19 12.51
CA VAL A 251 12.37 -3.89 13.08
C VAL A 251 13.06 -3.00 12.05
N VAL A 252 13.94 -3.56 11.23
CA VAL A 252 14.61 -2.80 10.16
C VAL A 252 13.59 -2.35 9.12
N SER A 253 12.66 -3.22 8.72
CA SER A 253 11.61 -2.86 7.75
C SER A 253 10.66 -1.80 8.29
N PHE A 254 10.21 -1.92 9.55
CA PHE A 254 9.44 -0.87 10.22
C PHE A 254 10.17 0.47 10.22
N TRP A 255 11.45 0.44 10.55
CA TRP A 255 12.27 1.63 10.56
C TRP A 255 12.46 2.25 9.17
N LEU A 256 12.67 1.45 8.12
CA LEU A 256 12.75 1.95 6.75
C LEU A 256 11.44 2.59 6.29
N ASN A 257 10.30 2.02 6.69
CA ASN A 257 8.98 2.61 6.45
C ASN A 257 8.79 3.98 7.15
N THR A 258 9.64 4.37 8.11
CA THR A 258 9.53 5.74 8.67
C THR A 258 9.94 6.80 7.65
N LYS A 259 10.73 6.44 6.63
CA LYS A 259 11.12 7.36 5.54
C LYS A 259 9.94 7.76 4.65
N THR A 260 8.83 7.04 4.75
CA THR A 260 7.65 7.23 3.90
C THR A 260 6.53 7.96 4.64
N LEU A 261 6.76 8.27 5.93
CA LEU A 261 5.84 9.03 6.78
C LEU A 261 5.66 10.48 6.32
N PHE A 262 6.75 11.10 5.86
CA PHE A 262 6.77 12.52 5.54
C PHE A 262 7.16 12.69 4.09
N VAL A 263 6.28 13.32 3.31
CA VAL A 263 6.63 13.86 2.01
C VAL A 263 7.23 15.24 2.27
N ASN A 264 8.46 15.46 1.79
CA ASN A 264 9.12 16.75 1.97
C ASN A 264 8.43 17.81 1.13
N GLU A 265 8.35 19.02 1.70
CA GLU A 265 7.97 20.22 0.97
C GLU A 265 8.86 20.37 -0.28
N PRO A 266 8.29 20.66 -1.47
CA PRO A 266 9.04 20.92 -2.70
C PRO A 266 9.94 22.14 -2.57
N ASP A 267 10.96 22.23 -3.43
CA ASP A 267 11.82 23.40 -3.43
C ASP A 267 11.02 24.61 -3.93
N GLU A 268 11.23 25.79 -3.32
CA GLU A 268 10.51 27.03 -3.64
C GLU A 268 8.98 27.01 -3.40
N TYR A 269 8.47 26.01 -2.67
CA TYR A 269 7.07 25.95 -2.30
C TYR A 269 6.59 27.20 -1.55
N SER A 270 5.44 27.72 -1.97
CA SER A 270 4.63 28.67 -1.21
C SER A 270 3.20 28.64 -1.73
N ALA A 271 2.26 29.04 -0.89
CA ALA A 271 0.85 29.12 -1.27
C ALA A 271 0.63 30.14 -2.41
N GLU A 272 1.41 31.21 -2.47
CA GLU A 272 1.39 32.18 -3.58
C GLU A 272 1.93 31.57 -4.89
N LYS A 273 2.92 30.68 -4.80
CA LYS A 273 3.47 30.00 -5.99
C LYS A 273 2.43 29.09 -6.65
N VAL A 274 1.60 28.43 -5.85
CA VAL A 274 0.47 27.60 -6.32
C VAL A 274 -0.49 28.41 -7.19
N GLU A 275 -0.91 29.60 -6.72
CA GLU A 275 -1.76 30.52 -7.51
C GLU A 275 -1.05 31.03 -8.77
N GLU A 276 0.24 31.36 -8.70
CA GLU A 276 1.03 31.81 -9.86
C GLU A 276 1.03 30.75 -10.97
N ILE A 277 1.31 29.49 -10.61
CA ILE A 277 1.35 28.35 -11.54
C ILE A 277 -0.03 28.16 -12.19
N ALA A 278 -1.10 28.11 -11.38
CA ALA A 278 -2.46 27.92 -11.87
C ALA A 278 -2.90 29.06 -12.82
N ASN A 279 -2.68 30.32 -12.43
CA ASN A 279 -3.09 31.50 -13.21
C ASN A 279 -2.34 31.65 -14.53
N LYS A 280 -1.05 31.27 -14.57
CA LYS A 280 -0.27 31.32 -15.82
C LYS A 280 -0.88 30.41 -16.89
N THR A 281 -1.42 29.28 -16.48
CA THR A 281 -1.98 28.28 -17.38
C THR A 281 -3.42 28.60 -17.79
N THR A 282 -4.28 28.99 -16.85
CA THR A 282 -5.68 29.38 -17.15
C THR A 282 -5.75 30.48 -18.22
N ASN A 283 -4.94 31.53 -18.09
CA ASN A 283 -4.86 32.62 -19.07
C ASN A 283 -4.45 32.13 -20.48
N THR A 284 -3.62 31.09 -20.55
CA THR A 284 -3.17 30.50 -21.83
C THR A 284 -4.29 29.66 -22.47
N VAL A 285 -4.99 28.85 -21.66
CA VAL A 285 -6.10 27.98 -22.10
C VAL A 285 -7.34 28.79 -22.51
N GLU A 286 -7.67 29.87 -21.80
CA GLU A 286 -8.76 30.77 -22.18
C GLU A 286 -8.48 31.47 -23.51
N SER A 287 -7.22 31.85 -23.76
CA SER A 287 -6.79 32.48 -25.01
C SER A 287 -6.87 31.53 -26.21
N SER A 288 -6.66 30.23 -26.03
CA SER A 288 -6.82 29.21 -27.09
C SER A 288 -8.28 28.82 -27.32
N ASN A 289 -9.09 28.74 -26.26
CA ASN A 289 -10.51 28.32 -26.33
C ASN A 289 -11.47 29.46 -26.72
N ALA A 290 -11.00 30.71 -26.79
CA ALA A 290 -11.78 31.83 -27.33
C ALA A 290 -12.19 31.66 -28.82
N SER A 291 -11.64 30.67 -29.52
CA SER A 291 -11.96 30.38 -30.92
C SER A 291 -13.07 29.33 -31.13
N SER A 292 -13.58 28.69 -30.05
CA SER A 292 -14.55 27.58 -30.13
C SER A 292 -15.76 27.67 -29.20
N LYS A 293 -15.99 28.81 -28.51
CA LYS A 293 -17.21 29.02 -27.71
C LYS A 293 -18.35 29.55 -28.59
N GLY A 294 -19.09 28.64 -29.23
CA GLY A 294 -20.45 28.90 -29.70
C GLY A 294 -21.39 29.18 -28.53
N GLU A 295 -22.40 30.02 -28.76
CA GLU A 295 -23.33 30.56 -27.76
C GLU A 295 -23.99 29.53 -26.83
N SER A 296 -24.27 30.01 -25.62
CA SER A 296 -24.94 29.38 -24.48
C SER A 296 -26.27 28.68 -24.82
N GLN A 297 -26.21 27.45 -25.32
CA GLN A 297 -27.24 26.45 -25.03
C GLN A 297 -26.90 25.82 -23.68
N GLN A 298 -27.93 25.61 -22.86
CA GLN A 298 -27.82 24.92 -21.57
C GLN A 298 -27.20 23.53 -21.83
N LYS A 299 -25.89 23.38 -21.59
CA LYS A 299 -25.15 22.16 -21.90
C LYS A 299 -25.77 21.02 -21.08
N VAL A 300 -26.38 20.06 -21.76
CA VAL A 300 -26.95 18.87 -21.10
C VAL A 300 -25.77 18.13 -20.45
N LYS A 301 -25.80 18.00 -19.12
CA LYS A 301 -24.77 17.28 -18.36
C LYS A 301 -24.98 15.77 -18.54
N PRO A 302 -24.05 15.02 -19.14
CA PRO A 302 -24.21 13.59 -19.32
C PRO A 302 -24.08 12.85 -18.00
N ASN A 303 -24.72 11.68 -17.90
CA ASN A 303 -24.42 10.69 -16.87
C ASN A 303 -23.00 10.14 -17.11
N ILE A 304 -22.23 9.97 -16.05
CA ILE A 304 -20.85 9.48 -16.10
C ILE A 304 -20.76 8.14 -15.36
N ILE A 305 -20.22 7.13 -16.03
CA ILE A 305 -19.89 5.85 -15.42
C ILE A 305 -18.40 5.61 -15.63
N ALA A 306 -17.64 5.61 -14.54
CA ALA A 306 -16.21 5.31 -14.56
C ALA A 306 -15.97 3.91 -13.98
N ILE A 307 -15.28 3.06 -14.74
CA ILE A 307 -15.00 1.66 -14.39
C ILE A 307 -13.50 1.47 -14.40
N MET A 308 -12.90 1.34 -13.21
CA MET A 308 -11.57 0.78 -13.11
C MET A 308 -11.71 -0.74 -13.10
N ASN A 309 -11.34 -1.39 -14.20
CA ASN A 309 -11.45 -2.83 -14.32
C ASN A 309 -10.16 -3.50 -13.82
N GLU A 310 -10.29 -4.26 -12.75
CA GLU A 310 -9.21 -4.97 -12.06
C GLU A 310 -8.43 -5.84 -13.04
N THR A 311 -7.12 -5.64 -13.08
CA THR A 311 -6.17 -6.33 -13.95
C THR A 311 -6.63 -6.40 -15.42
N TRP A 312 -7.38 -5.40 -15.91
CA TRP A 312 -7.74 -5.35 -17.33
C TRP A 312 -6.56 -4.85 -18.15
N SER A 313 -5.90 -5.77 -18.85
CA SER A 313 -4.64 -5.48 -19.55
C SER A 313 -4.55 -6.21 -20.88
N ASP A 314 -4.21 -5.47 -21.93
CA ASP A 314 -3.96 -6.01 -23.26
C ASP A 314 -2.51 -6.43 -23.42
N LEU A 315 -2.26 -7.74 -23.38
CA LEU A 315 -0.90 -8.27 -23.59
C LEU A 315 -0.42 -8.09 -25.03
N SER A 316 -1.32 -7.88 -26.00
CA SER A 316 -0.93 -7.65 -27.40
C SER A 316 -0.41 -6.23 -27.65
N ALA A 317 -0.67 -5.30 -26.72
CA ALA A 317 -0.23 -3.91 -26.79
C ALA A 317 1.22 -3.68 -26.30
N ILE A 318 1.90 -4.73 -25.81
CA ILE A 318 3.24 -4.61 -25.20
C ILE A 318 4.21 -5.65 -25.76
N GLY A 319 5.50 -5.30 -25.84
CA GLY A 319 6.55 -6.22 -26.26
C GLY A 319 6.34 -6.80 -27.66
N ASN A 320 6.66 -8.08 -27.82
CA ASN A 320 6.53 -8.82 -29.07
C ASN A 320 5.13 -9.43 -29.24
N GLU A 321 4.69 -9.54 -30.50
CA GLU A 321 3.49 -10.30 -30.87
C GLU A 321 3.62 -11.79 -30.52
N PHE A 322 2.50 -12.39 -30.11
CA PHE A 322 2.37 -13.82 -29.87
C PHE A 322 1.02 -14.33 -30.40
N GLU A 323 0.96 -15.61 -30.77
CA GLU A 323 -0.28 -16.21 -31.29
C GLU A 323 -1.19 -16.68 -30.15
N VAL A 324 -2.48 -16.40 -30.28
CA VAL A 324 -3.57 -16.85 -29.40
C VAL A 324 -4.62 -17.58 -30.22
N SER A 325 -5.36 -18.51 -29.61
CA SER A 325 -6.40 -19.27 -30.31
C SER A 325 -7.54 -18.39 -30.86
N GLU A 326 -7.82 -17.29 -30.18
CA GLU A 326 -8.78 -16.25 -30.57
C GLU A 326 -8.44 -14.94 -29.84
N ASP A 327 -8.91 -13.81 -30.38
CA ASP A 327 -8.78 -12.50 -29.74
C ASP A 327 -9.50 -12.51 -28.36
N PRO A 328 -8.81 -12.19 -27.26
CA PRO A 328 -9.42 -12.11 -25.94
C PRO A 328 -10.30 -10.87 -25.72
N MET A 329 -10.20 -9.81 -26.54
CA MET A 329 -10.99 -8.58 -26.36
C MET A 329 -11.56 -8.03 -27.68
N PRO A 330 -12.28 -8.86 -28.46
CA PRO A 330 -12.73 -8.49 -29.80
C PRO A 330 -13.72 -7.31 -29.79
N PHE A 331 -14.55 -7.15 -28.76
CA PHE A 331 -15.48 -6.03 -28.70
C PHE A 331 -14.73 -4.71 -28.49
N TYR A 332 -13.83 -4.63 -27.49
CA TYR A 332 -12.96 -3.46 -27.28
C TYR A 332 -12.17 -3.09 -28.54
N HIS A 333 -11.56 -4.06 -29.22
CA HIS A 333 -10.84 -3.80 -30.47
C HIS A 333 -11.75 -3.27 -31.59
N SER A 334 -13.01 -3.74 -31.65
CA SER A 334 -13.99 -3.30 -32.67
C SER A 334 -14.58 -1.91 -32.45
N LEU A 335 -14.56 -1.37 -31.23
CA LEU A 335 -15.13 -0.04 -30.92
C LEU A 335 -14.42 1.07 -31.72
N THR A 336 -15.21 1.86 -32.44
CA THR A 336 -14.72 2.94 -33.32
C THR A 336 -15.62 4.16 -33.33
N GLU A 337 -16.94 3.99 -33.30
CA GLU A 337 -17.94 5.09 -33.27
C GLU A 337 -18.12 5.64 -31.86
N ASN A 338 -18.20 6.97 -31.71
CA ASN A 338 -18.34 7.66 -30.42
C ASN A 338 -17.36 7.14 -29.35
N THR A 339 -16.11 6.91 -29.76
CA THR A 339 -15.11 6.21 -28.95
C THR A 339 -13.76 6.92 -28.97
N ILE A 340 -13.22 7.19 -27.79
CA ILE A 340 -11.79 7.48 -27.59
C ILE A 340 -11.17 6.27 -26.88
N LYS A 341 -10.07 5.71 -27.37
CA LYS A 341 -9.38 4.59 -26.70
C LYS A 341 -7.88 4.68 -26.84
N GLY A 342 -7.12 3.88 -26.10
CA GLY A 342 -5.68 3.89 -26.23
C GLY A 342 -4.92 3.25 -25.08
N ASN A 343 -3.65 3.64 -24.95
CA ASN A 343 -2.73 3.10 -23.97
C ASN A 343 -2.61 4.05 -22.75
N LEU A 344 -3.01 3.53 -21.59
CA LEU A 344 -2.91 4.17 -20.30
C LEU A 344 -1.62 3.74 -19.59
N PHE A 345 -0.80 4.69 -19.19
CA PHE A 345 0.40 4.46 -18.39
C PHE A 345 0.05 4.61 -16.90
N VAL A 346 0.13 3.51 -16.15
CA VAL A 346 -0.14 3.47 -14.71
C VAL A 346 1.16 3.48 -13.90
N SER A 347 1.05 3.68 -12.58
CA SER A 347 2.21 3.71 -11.69
C SER A 347 2.49 2.39 -10.95
N ILE A 348 1.64 1.39 -11.12
CA ILE A 348 1.68 0.13 -10.35
C ILE A 348 1.70 -1.12 -11.24
N TYR A 349 2.20 -2.22 -10.69
CA TYR A 349 2.30 -3.51 -11.37
C TYR A 349 1.86 -4.64 -10.43
N GLY A 350 0.79 -5.36 -10.80
CA GLY A 350 0.34 -6.59 -10.16
C GLY A 350 -0.06 -6.51 -8.68
N ASN A 351 -0.17 -5.30 -8.12
CA ASN A 351 -0.75 -4.97 -6.81
C ASN A 351 -0.84 -3.44 -6.66
N GLY A 352 -1.68 -2.96 -5.73
CA GLY A 352 -1.76 -1.56 -5.33
C GLY A 352 -2.87 -0.78 -6.02
N THR A 353 -3.91 -1.47 -6.50
CA THR A 353 -5.11 -0.98 -7.21
C THR A 353 -5.59 0.42 -6.79
N SER A 354 -5.66 0.70 -5.48
CA SER A 354 -6.08 2.00 -4.96
C SER A 354 -5.18 3.18 -5.32
N ASN A 355 -3.95 2.94 -5.76
CA ASN A 355 -3.10 4.00 -6.31
C ASN A 355 -3.54 4.43 -7.71
N SER A 356 -4.02 3.51 -8.56
CA SER A 356 -4.61 3.88 -9.86
C SER A 356 -5.93 4.62 -9.67
N GLU A 357 -6.72 4.26 -8.64
CA GLU A 357 -7.90 5.05 -8.21
C GLU A 357 -7.49 6.45 -7.79
N PHE A 358 -6.44 6.56 -6.97
CA PHE A 358 -5.90 7.84 -6.51
C PHE A 358 -5.47 8.73 -7.69
N GLU A 359 -4.68 8.19 -8.63
CA GLU A 359 -4.22 8.96 -9.79
C GLU A 359 -5.39 9.42 -10.65
N PHE A 360 -6.32 8.52 -10.99
CA PHE A 360 -7.51 8.86 -11.76
C PHE A 360 -8.39 9.89 -11.05
N LEU A 361 -8.78 9.63 -9.80
CA LEU A 361 -9.76 10.45 -9.08
C LEU A 361 -9.19 11.80 -8.67
N THR A 362 -7.92 11.92 -8.31
CA THR A 362 -7.36 13.18 -7.80
C THR A 362 -6.58 13.97 -8.83
N GLY A 363 -6.13 13.32 -9.91
CA GLY A 363 -5.20 13.91 -10.87
C GLY A 363 -3.79 14.12 -10.31
N ASN A 364 -3.51 13.72 -9.06
CA ASN A 364 -2.16 13.66 -8.50
C ASN A 364 -1.43 12.41 -9.01
N THR A 365 -0.10 12.37 -8.90
CA THR A 365 0.71 11.22 -9.36
C THR A 365 1.48 10.55 -8.23
N LEU A 366 1.71 9.24 -8.36
CA LEU A 366 2.65 8.53 -7.49
C LEU A 366 4.11 8.92 -7.73
N ALA A 367 4.45 9.57 -8.84
CA ALA A 367 5.82 9.95 -9.18
C ALA A 367 6.50 10.80 -8.09
N PHE A 368 5.73 11.61 -7.37
CA PHE A 368 6.22 12.50 -6.32
C PHE A 368 6.05 11.93 -4.91
N LEU A 369 5.46 10.75 -4.79
CA LEU A 369 5.29 10.06 -3.52
C LEU A 369 6.40 9.01 -3.32
N PRO A 370 6.67 8.59 -2.07
CA PRO A 370 7.66 7.55 -1.82
C PRO A 370 7.37 6.27 -2.62
N SER A 371 8.35 5.83 -3.40
CA SER A 371 8.24 4.68 -4.32
C SER A 371 7.57 3.46 -3.70
N GLY A 372 6.39 3.08 -4.20
CA GLY A 372 5.63 1.91 -3.78
C GLY A 372 4.64 2.15 -2.64
N CYS A 373 4.54 3.39 -2.15
CA CYS A 373 3.53 3.77 -1.17
C CYS A 373 2.10 3.43 -1.62
N ASN A 374 1.19 3.39 -0.66
CA ASN A 374 -0.24 3.39 -0.92
C ASN A 374 -0.83 4.75 -0.53
N ALA A 375 -1.31 5.54 -1.50
CA ALA A 375 -1.75 6.91 -1.25
C ALA A 375 -2.96 6.97 -0.29
N TYR A 376 -3.91 6.06 -0.43
CA TYR A 376 -5.11 5.98 0.41
C TYR A 376 -4.78 5.63 1.85
N GLU A 377 -4.01 4.56 2.05
CA GLU A 377 -3.65 4.10 3.39
C GLU A 377 -2.70 5.05 4.11
N GLN A 378 -1.91 5.83 3.37
CA GLN A 378 -0.83 6.63 3.97
C GLN A 378 -1.15 8.13 4.06
N TYR A 379 -1.81 8.71 3.06
CA TYR A 379 -1.86 10.17 2.90
C TYR A 379 -3.28 10.75 2.92
N ILE A 380 -4.30 10.02 2.48
CA ILE A 380 -5.68 10.53 2.51
C ILE A 380 -6.29 10.37 3.91
N ARG A 381 -6.25 11.46 4.70
CA ARG A 381 -6.73 11.50 6.10
C ARG A 381 -7.77 12.58 6.37
N GLU A 382 -8.01 13.45 5.40
CA GLU A 382 -8.98 14.53 5.44
C GLU A 382 -9.56 14.77 4.05
N GLU A 383 -10.54 15.67 3.97
CA GLU A 383 -11.19 16.02 2.71
C GLU A 383 -10.15 16.45 1.67
N THR A 384 -10.13 15.77 0.54
CA THR A 384 -9.15 15.96 -0.54
C THR A 384 -9.88 16.23 -1.84
N ASP A 385 -9.50 17.29 -2.54
CA ASP A 385 -10.14 17.64 -3.80
C ASP A 385 -9.84 16.61 -4.88
N SER A 386 -10.87 16.30 -5.65
CA SER A 386 -10.87 15.22 -6.63
C SER A 386 -11.89 15.49 -7.73
N LEU A 387 -11.89 14.66 -8.77
CA LEU A 387 -12.95 14.56 -9.77
C LEU A 387 -14.33 14.50 -9.10
N VAL A 388 -14.43 13.81 -7.96
CA VAL A 388 -15.69 13.62 -7.24
C VAL A 388 -16.18 14.93 -6.63
N SER A 389 -15.31 15.74 -6.02
CA SER A 389 -15.68 17.08 -5.53
C SER A 389 -15.96 18.05 -6.69
N THR A 390 -15.22 17.97 -7.79
CA THR A 390 -15.51 18.73 -9.02
C THR A 390 -16.89 18.43 -9.62
N LEU A 391 -17.30 17.14 -9.62
CA LEU A 391 -18.63 16.74 -10.06
C LEU A 391 -19.71 17.14 -9.03
N ALA A 392 -19.37 17.19 -7.73
CA ALA A 392 -20.25 17.69 -6.68
C ALA A 392 -20.65 19.15 -6.92
N ASN A 393 -19.67 20.01 -7.22
CA ASN A 393 -19.89 21.43 -7.50
C ASN A 393 -20.74 21.64 -8.77
N GLN A 394 -20.81 20.61 -9.61
CA GLN A 394 -21.64 20.56 -10.81
C GLN A 394 -22.98 19.82 -10.59
N GLY A 395 -23.33 19.45 -9.36
CA GLY A 395 -24.65 18.91 -8.98
C GLY A 395 -24.83 17.42 -9.18
N TYR A 396 -23.76 16.66 -9.42
CA TYR A 396 -23.85 15.22 -9.63
C TYR A 396 -24.13 14.45 -8.34
N SER A 397 -25.00 13.44 -8.42
CA SER A 397 -25.01 12.35 -7.42
C SER A 397 -23.75 11.51 -7.59
N ARG A 398 -23.10 11.10 -6.50
CA ARG A 398 -21.76 10.47 -6.57
C ARG A 398 -21.72 9.16 -5.81
N THR A 399 -21.73 8.05 -6.53
CA THR A 399 -21.75 6.70 -5.95
C THR A 399 -20.47 5.94 -6.29
N ALA A 400 -19.90 5.25 -5.30
CA ALA A 400 -18.83 4.28 -5.50
C ALA A 400 -19.36 2.85 -5.37
N VAL A 401 -18.79 1.92 -6.14
CA VAL A 401 -19.15 0.50 -6.13
C VAL A 401 -17.89 -0.35 -6.18
N HIS A 402 -17.78 -1.34 -5.30
CA HIS A 402 -16.70 -2.33 -5.32
C HIS A 402 -17.22 -3.68 -4.82
N PRO A 403 -17.18 -4.77 -5.63
CA PRO A 403 -17.70 -6.07 -5.22
C PRO A 403 -16.70 -6.83 -4.33
N TYR A 404 -16.13 -6.15 -3.34
CA TYR A 404 -15.23 -6.70 -2.33
C TYR A 404 -15.39 -5.95 -1.00
N TYR A 405 -14.64 -6.35 0.03
CA TYR A 405 -14.75 -5.74 1.36
C TYR A 405 -14.45 -4.23 1.31
N GLY A 406 -15.35 -3.43 1.89
CA GLY A 406 -15.27 -1.98 1.84
C GLY A 406 -14.07 -1.37 2.60
N ASP A 407 -13.55 -2.08 3.60
CA ASP A 407 -12.35 -1.68 4.36
C ASP A 407 -11.04 -1.95 3.61
N GLY A 408 -11.10 -2.69 2.49
CA GLY A 408 -9.96 -2.91 1.61
C GLY A 408 -9.38 -1.59 1.11
N TRP A 409 -8.08 -1.36 1.38
CA TRP A 409 -7.38 -0.10 1.12
C TRP A 409 -7.98 1.13 1.80
N ASN A 410 -8.72 0.96 2.91
CA ASN A 410 -9.34 2.04 3.67
C ASN A 410 -10.39 2.84 2.85
N ARG A 411 -11.05 2.22 1.87
CA ARG A 411 -12.02 2.89 0.98
C ARG A 411 -13.26 3.40 1.71
N ASP A 412 -13.72 2.68 2.73
CA ASP A 412 -14.80 3.10 3.63
C ASP A 412 -14.55 4.45 4.31
N VAL A 413 -13.28 4.79 4.56
CA VAL A 413 -12.86 6.10 5.07
C VAL A 413 -12.52 7.05 3.93
N VAL A 414 -11.79 6.60 2.90
CA VAL A 414 -11.27 7.47 1.84
C VAL A 414 -12.36 7.98 0.89
N TYR A 415 -13.33 7.15 0.51
CA TYR A 415 -14.38 7.59 -0.43
C TYR A 415 -15.22 8.75 0.10
N PRO A 416 -15.65 8.78 1.37
CA PRO A 416 -16.23 9.98 1.96
C PRO A 416 -15.32 11.21 1.89
N LEU A 417 -14.01 11.04 2.16
CA LEU A 417 -13.03 12.13 2.12
C LEU A 417 -12.75 12.66 0.71
N LEU A 418 -12.90 11.83 -0.33
CA LEU A 418 -12.82 12.26 -1.73
C LEU A 418 -14.12 12.92 -2.22
N GLY A 419 -15.22 12.65 -1.54
CA GLY A 419 -16.48 13.33 -1.77
C GLY A 419 -17.63 12.44 -2.29
N PHE A 420 -17.53 11.11 -2.16
CA PHE A 420 -18.63 10.22 -2.52
C PHE A 420 -19.79 10.33 -1.51
N GLU A 421 -21.02 10.19 -1.99
CA GLU A 421 -22.24 10.21 -1.16
C GLU A 421 -22.61 8.80 -0.70
N ASN A 422 -22.40 7.80 -1.56
CA ASN A 422 -22.75 6.41 -1.30
C ASN A 422 -21.58 5.48 -1.69
N PHE A 423 -21.39 4.41 -0.92
CA PHE A 423 -20.45 3.35 -1.26
C PHE A 423 -21.12 1.98 -1.06
N TYR A 424 -21.20 1.20 -2.14
CA TYR A 424 -21.72 -0.17 -2.14
C TYR A 424 -20.57 -1.17 -2.25
N ASP A 425 -20.37 -1.95 -1.19
CA ASP A 425 -19.34 -2.98 -1.09
C ASP A 425 -19.90 -4.40 -1.36
N LEU A 426 -19.12 -5.43 -1.07
CA LEU A 426 -19.49 -6.85 -1.22
C LEU A 426 -20.88 -7.21 -0.69
N ASN A 427 -21.36 -6.54 0.37
CA ASN A 427 -22.66 -6.83 0.98
C ASN A 427 -23.85 -6.54 0.06
N TYR A 428 -23.63 -5.73 -0.99
CA TYR A 428 -24.66 -5.41 -1.99
C TYR A 428 -24.79 -6.48 -3.09
N PHE A 429 -23.85 -7.44 -3.16
CA PHE A 429 -23.75 -8.43 -4.22
C PHE A 429 -24.25 -9.81 -3.79
N SER A 430 -24.89 -10.52 -4.72
CA SER A 430 -25.23 -11.93 -4.53
C SER A 430 -23.98 -12.78 -4.72
N GLN A 431 -23.79 -13.78 -3.85
CA GLN A 431 -22.70 -14.75 -3.97
C GLN A 431 -23.05 -15.93 -4.89
N ASN A 432 -24.14 -15.83 -5.67
CA ASN A 432 -24.63 -16.92 -6.52
C ASN A 432 -23.96 -16.97 -7.90
N ASN A 433 -23.41 -15.85 -8.38
CA ASN A 433 -22.83 -15.72 -9.71
C ASN A 433 -21.37 -15.27 -9.59
N LEU A 434 -20.54 -16.20 -9.13
CA LEU A 434 -19.11 -15.98 -9.01
C LEU A 434 -18.40 -16.48 -10.27
N MET A 435 -17.44 -15.70 -10.75
CA MET A 435 -16.42 -16.15 -11.67
C MET A 435 -15.17 -16.51 -10.86
N ARG A 436 -14.74 -17.77 -10.91
CA ARG A 436 -13.79 -18.33 -9.95
C ARG A 436 -14.30 -18.13 -8.51
N ARG A 437 -13.72 -17.18 -7.77
CA ARG A 437 -14.07 -16.84 -6.38
C ARG A 437 -14.55 -15.39 -6.18
N TYR A 438 -14.70 -14.62 -7.27
CA TYR A 438 -15.08 -13.21 -7.23
C TYR A 438 -16.41 -13.00 -7.94
N VAL A 439 -17.12 -11.92 -7.61
CA VAL A 439 -18.30 -11.50 -8.36
C VAL A 439 -17.89 -11.28 -9.81
N SER A 440 -18.67 -11.82 -10.76
CA SER A 440 -18.38 -11.63 -12.18
C SER A 440 -18.62 -10.19 -12.63
N ASP A 441 -17.91 -9.75 -13.66
CA ASP A 441 -18.06 -8.40 -14.21
C ASP A 441 -19.47 -8.20 -14.79
N SER A 442 -20.08 -9.22 -15.42
CA SER A 442 -21.47 -9.15 -15.89
C SER A 442 -22.45 -8.89 -14.73
N ASP A 443 -22.27 -9.55 -13.59
CA ASP A 443 -23.11 -9.30 -12.42
C ASP A 443 -22.81 -7.95 -11.77
N ASN A 444 -21.54 -7.52 -11.76
CA ASN A 444 -21.17 -6.19 -11.30
C ASN A 444 -21.82 -5.10 -12.16
N TYR A 445 -21.79 -5.22 -13.49
CA TYR A 445 -22.37 -4.26 -14.42
C TYR A 445 -23.89 -4.24 -14.39
N LYS A 446 -24.55 -5.37 -14.14
CA LYS A 446 -26.00 -5.38 -13.83
C LYS A 446 -26.35 -4.57 -12.58
N LYS A 447 -25.45 -4.49 -11.59
CA LYS A 447 -25.64 -3.61 -10.42
C LYS A 447 -25.45 -2.14 -10.77
N ILE A 448 -24.51 -1.79 -11.65
CA ILE A 448 -24.38 -0.43 -12.20
C ILE A 448 -25.68 -0.01 -12.87
N ILE A 449 -26.22 -0.86 -13.76
CA ILE A 449 -27.50 -0.62 -14.44
C ILE A 449 -28.64 -0.44 -13.42
N SER A 450 -28.74 -1.32 -12.43
CA SER A 450 -29.76 -1.21 -11.39
C SER A 450 -29.66 0.08 -10.57
N LEU A 451 -28.45 0.52 -10.21
CA LEU A 451 -28.24 1.78 -9.50
C LEU A 451 -28.60 2.98 -10.39
N PHE A 452 -28.24 2.94 -11.67
CA PHE A 452 -28.65 3.94 -12.65
C PHE A 452 -30.18 4.02 -12.76
N GLU A 453 -30.89 2.90 -12.92
CA GLU A 453 -32.36 2.88 -13.05
C GLU A 453 -33.10 3.40 -11.81
N ASN A 454 -32.50 3.24 -10.62
CA ASN A 454 -33.10 3.64 -9.33
C ASN A 454 -32.55 4.97 -8.79
N ARG A 455 -31.79 5.71 -9.59
CA ARG A 455 -31.21 7.00 -9.20
C ARG A 455 -32.26 8.11 -9.09
N ASP A 456 -31.84 9.22 -8.49
CA ASP A 456 -32.56 10.49 -8.57
C ASP A 456 -32.44 11.09 -9.98
N GLN A 457 -33.52 11.04 -10.76
CA GLN A 457 -33.55 11.53 -12.15
C GLN A 457 -33.47 13.06 -12.23
N ASP A 458 -33.62 13.79 -11.12
CA ASP A 458 -33.49 15.24 -11.07
C ASP A 458 -32.02 15.69 -11.01
N LYS A 459 -31.06 14.76 -10.86
CA LYS A 459 -29.62 15.03 -10.78
C LYS A 459 -28.85 14.24 -11.84
N PRO A 460 -27.77 14.80 -12.41
CA PRO A 460 -26.88 14.02 -13.26
C PRO A 460 -26.14 12.95 -12.43
N PHE A 461 -25.96 11.78 -13.02
CA PHE A 461 -25.44 10.60 -12.33
C PHE A 461 -23.94 10.45 -12.49
N PHE A 462 -23.19 10.26 -11.40
CA PHE A 462 -21.82 9.79 -11.42
C PHE A 462 -21.67 8.51 -10.62
N LEU A 463 -21.13 7.47 -11.26
CA LEU A 463 -20.78 6.23 -10.61
C LEU A 463 -19.32 5.86 -10.90
N PHE A 464 -18.56 5.57 -9.85
CA PHE A 464 -17.23 4.99 -9.94
C PHE A 464 -17.27 3.53 -9.49
N ASN A 465 -16.82 2.61 -10.34
CA ASN A 465 -16.83 1.17 -10.10
C ASN A 465 -15.41 0.61 -10.14
N VAL A 466 -15.06 -0.23 -9.17
CA VAL A 466 -13.82 -1.01 -9.16
C VAL A 466 -14.17 -2.49 -9.20
N THR A 467 -13.83 -3.21 -10.28
CA THR A 467 -14.20 -4.63 -10.43
C THR A 467 -13.30 -5.56 -9.60
N MET A 468 -13.56 -6.88 -9.63
CA MET A 468 -12.69 -7.90 -8.99
C MET A 468 -12.50 -9.18 -9.80
N GLN A 469 -13.26 -9.40 -10.87
CA GLN A 469 -13.30 -10.69 -11.58
C GLN A 469 -11.92 -11.19 -11.99
N ASN A 470 -11.07 -10.30 -12.50
CA ASN A 470 -9.77 -10.67 -13.04
C ASN A 470 -8.64 -10.62 -11.99
N HIS A 471 -8.94 -10.35 -10.72
CA HIS A 471 -7.90 -10.26 -9.68
C HIS A 471 -7.03 -11.52 -9.63
N GLY A 472 -5.73 -11.30 -9.39
CA GLY A 472 -4.68 -12.31 -9.51
C GLY A 472 -4.84 -13.58 -8.65
N GLY A 473 -4.01 -14.57 -9.01
CA GLY A 473 -4.11 -15.97 -8.58
C GLY A 473 -4.66 -16.81 -9.73
N TYR A 474 -3.78 -17.16 -10.67
CA TYR A 474 -4.11 -17.84 -11.93
C TYR A 474 -3.57 -19.28 -11.98
N ASP A 475 -3.14 -19.79 -10.83
CA ASP A 475 -2.47 -21.08 -10.64
C ASP A 475 -3.46 -22.22 -10.31
N ILE A 476 -4.74 -21.91 -10.20
CA ILE A 476 -5.80 -22.84 -9.79
C ILE A 476 -6.88 -22.88 -10.88
N GLN A 477 -7.30 -24.07 -11.29
CA GLN A 477 -8.47 -24.25 -12.15
C GLN A 477 -9.75 -24.25 -11.34
N TYR A 478 -10.82 -23.68 -11.90
CA TYR A 478 -12.10 -23.50 -11.23
C TYR A 478 -13.23 -24.18 -12.00
N PRO A 479 -14.07 -25.03 -11.35
CA PRO A 479 -15.18 -25.70 -12.05
C PRO A 479 -16.21 -24.74 -12.66
N ASN A 480 -16.36 -23.55 -12.09
CA ASN A 480 -17.26 -22.48 -12.56
C ASN A 480 -16.59 -21.51 -13.55
N PHE A 481 -15.38 -21.83 -14.05
CA PHE A 481 -14.69 -21.03 -15.05
C PHE A 481 -13.89 -21.93 -16.00
N PRO A 482 -14.50 -22.38 -17.12
CA PRO A 482 -13.77 -23.09 -18.16
C PRO A 482 -12.87 -22.10 -18.91
N GLU A 483 -11.57 -22.37 -18.95
CA GLU A 483 -10.60 -21.62 -19.75
C GLU A 483 -10.87 -21.90 -21.25
N THR A 484 -11.02 -20.85 -22.05
CA THR A 484 -11.42 -20.95 -23.48
C THR A 484 -10.38 -20.41 -24.45
N VAL A 485 -9.52 -19.50 -23.99
CA VAL A 485 -8.42 -18.93 -24.79
C VAL A 485 -7.14 -19.70 -24.48
N THR A 486 -6.46 -20.20 -25.51
CA THR A 486 -5.22 -20.97 -25.40
C THR A 486 -4.09 -20.35 -26.20
N LEU A 487 -2.86 -20.82 -25.94
CA LEU A 487 -1.65 -20.50 -26.70
C LEU A 487 -1.31 -21.71 -27.59
N PRO A 488 -1.67 -21.71 -28.89
CA PRO A 488 -1.55 -22.91 -29.74
C PRO A 488 -0.12 -23.44 -29.87
N TRP A 489 0.88 -22.57 -29.69
CA TRP A 489 2.30 -22.89 -29.76
C TRP A 489 2.86 -23.45 -28.44
N ASP A 490 2.15 -23.31 -27.31
CA ASP A 490 2.56 -23.80 -26.00
C ASP A 490 2.07 -25.24 -25.76
N ALA A 491 2.53 -26.18 -26.60
CA ALA A 491 2.09 -27.58 -26.55
C ALA A 491 2.40 -28.30 -25.22
N GLU A 492 3.38 -27.81 -24.46
CA GLU A 492 3.76 -28.34 -23.15
C GLU A 492 3.00 -27.66 -21.99
N ASN A 493 2.17 -26.66 -22.28
CA ASN A 493 1.40 -25.89 -21.31
C ASN A 493 2.31 -25.29 -20.21
N GLN A 494 3.36 -24.61 -20.65
CA GLN A 494 4.33 -23.90 -19.81
C GLN A 494 3.75 -22.60 -19.24
N TYR A 495 2.73 -22.02 -19.88
CA TYR A 495 2.12 -20.73 -19.52
C TYR A 495 0.61 -20.83 -19.15
N PRO A 496 0.21 -21.71 -18.22
CA PRO A 496 -1.19 -21.89 -17.87
C PRO A 496 -1.84 -20.64 -17.24
N LYS A 497 -1.10 -19.83 -16.47
CA LYS A 497 -1.64 -18.59 -15.87
C LYS A 497 -2.00 -17.59 -16.96
N THR A 498 -1.19 -17.52 -18.00
CA THR A 498 -1.44 -16.66 -19.16
C THR A 498 -2.73 -17.08 -19.87
N GLN A 499 -2.93 -18.36 -20.16
CA GLN A 499 -4.18 -18.84 -20.78
C GLN A 499 -5.41 -18.58 -19.91
N GLN A 500 -5.30 -18.83 -18.60
CA GLN A 500 -6.37 -18.53 -17.65
C GLN A 500 -6.71 -17.04 -17.63
N TYR A 501 -5.69 -16.17 -17.63
CA TYR A 501 -5.84 -14.72 -17.67
C TYR A 501 -6.50 -14.24 -18.98
N LEU A 502 -6.04 -14.71 -20.14
CA LEU A 502 -6.64 -14.36 -21.44
C LEU A 502 -8.11 -14.81 -21.52
N SER A 503 -8.44 -15.95 -20.93
CA SER A 503 -9.84 -16.40 -20.82
C SER A 503 -10.70 -15.46 -19.96
N LEU A 504 -10.14 -14.85 -18.90
CA LEU A 504 -10.84 -13.87 -18.06
C LEU A 504 -11.06 -12.54 -18.79
N MET A 505 -10.09 -12.11 -19.63
CA MET A 505 -10.25 -10.93 -20.49
C MET A 505 -11.43 -11.09 -21.44
N LYS A 506 -11.63 -12.29 -22.01
CA LYS A 506 -12.79 -12.59 -22.86
C LYS A 506 -14.13 -12.46 -22.13
N GLU A 507 -14.21 -12.95 -20.90
CA GLU A 507 -15.42 -12.81 -20.08
C GLU A 507 -15.70 -11.34 -19.72
N THR A 508 -14.64 -10.56 -19.46
CA THR A 508 -14.73 -9.12 -19.22
C THR A 508 -15.20 -8.35 -20.45
N ASP A 509 -14.65 -8.66 -21.63
CA ASP A 509 -15.02 -8.04 -22.91
C ASP A 509 -16.49 -8.32 -23.26
N ASN A 510 -16.95 -9.55 -23.05
CA ASN A 510 -18.36 -9.92 -23.18
C ASN A 510 -19.27 -9.13 -22.22
N ALA A 511 -18.89 -9.01 -20.95
CA ALA A 511 -19.64 -8.23 -19.97
C ALA A 511 -19.68 -6.74 -20.34
N PHE A 512 -18.56 -6.18 -20.80
CA PHE A 512 -18.49 -4.79 -21.23
C PHE A 512 -19.38 -4.53 -22.45
N LYS A 513 -19.44 -5.47 -23.41
CA LYS A 513 -20.39 -5.43 -24.51
C LYS A 513 -21.84 -5.36 -24.04
N GLU A 514 -22.24 -6.20 -23.07
CA GLU A 514 -23.60 -6.16 -22.50
C GLU A 514 -23.92 -4.79 -21.89
N LEU A 515 -22.95 -4.17 -21.21
CA LEU A 515 -23.10 -2.84 -20.61
C LEU A 515 -23.29 -1.76 -21.69
N ILE A 516 -22.44 -1.73 -22.72
CA ILE A 516 -22.55 -0.76 -23.82
C ILE A 516 -23.86 -0.97 -24.61
N GLU A 517 -24.27 -2.22 -24.86
CA GLU A 517 -25.55 -2.53 -25.50
C GLU A 517 -26.78 -2.07 -24.69
N TYR A 518 -26.65 -1.96 -23.36
CA TYR A 518 -27.69 -1.36 -22.52
C TYR A 518 -27.69 0.16 -22.67
N PHE A 519 -26.54 0.81 -22.44
CA PHE A 519 -26.46 2.28 -22.43
C PHE A 519 -26.62 2.93 -23.81
N SER A 520 -26.36 2.19 -24.90
CA SER A 520 -26.69 2.65 -26.27
C SER A 520 -28.19 2.80 -26.52
N LYS A 521 -29.05 2.21 -25.69
CA LYS A 521 -30.51 2.32 -25.76
C LYS A 521 -31.08 3.34 -24.76
N VAL A 522 -30.26 3.89 -23.88
CA VAL A 522 -30.64 4.93 -22.93
C VAL A 522 -30.74 6.26 -23.67
N GLU A 523 -31.87 6.98 -23.52
CA GLU A 523 -32.10 8.27 -24.20
C GLU A 523 -31.28 9.42 -23.59
N GLU A 524 -30.97 9.32 -22.29
CA GLU A 524 -30.19 10.34 -21.59
C GLU A 524 -28.70 10.27 -21.99
N PRO A 525 -28.05 11.42 -22.29
CA PRO A 525 -26.63 11.44 -22.61
C PRO A 525 -25.82 10.75 -21.51
N THR A 526 -25.03 9.76 -21.90
CA THR A 526 -24.24 8.92 -20.99
C THR A 526 -22.87 8.67 -21.60
N ILE A 527 -21.84 8.89 -20.79
CA ILE A 527 -20.44 8.63 -21.11
C ILE A 527 -19.88 7.60 -20.14
N ILE A 528 -19.18 6.61 -20.69
CA ILE A 528 -18.59 5.49 -19.96
C ILE A 528 -17.09 5.52 -20.18
N VAL A 529 -16.30 5.67 -19.11
CA VAL A 529 -14.86 5.42 -19.16
C VAL A 529 -14.56 4.09 -18.48
N MET A 530 -13.84 3.20 -19.18
CA MET A 530 -13.28 1.98 -18.59
C MET A 530 -11.77 1.97 -18.76
N PHE A 531 -11.03 1.62 -17.71
CA PHE A 531 -9.56 1.57 -17.76
C PHE A 531 -9.00 0.48 -16.86
N GLY A 532 -7.84 -0.06 -17.25
CA GLY A 532 -7.11 -1.04 -16.46
C GLY A 532 -6.26 -0.40 -15.37
N ASP A 533 -6.24 -0.98 -14.19
CA ASP A 533 -5.47 -0.48 -13.04
C ASP A 533 -3.99 -0.89 -13.09
N HIS A 534 -3.68 -2.11 -13.56
CA HIS A 534 -2.32 -2.60 -13.78
C HIS A 534 -2.22 -3.88 -14.64
N GLN A 535 -1.00 -4.18 -15.09
CA GLN A 535 -0.65 -5.43 -15.77
C GLN A 535 -0.85 -6.68 -14.90
N ALA A 536 -1.10 -7.82 -15.56
CA ALA A 536 -1.36 -9.09 -14.90
C ALA A 536 -0.12 -9.76 -14.31
N LYS A 537 -0.22 -10.32 -13.10
CA LYS A 537 0.86 -11.11 -12.52
C LYS A 537 0.81 -12.58 -12.97
N ILE A 538 1.17 -12.81 -14.22
CA ILE A 538 1.31 -14.14 -14.87
C ILE A 538 2.74 -14.70 -14.69
N GLU A 539 3.14 -15.69 -15.49
CA GLU A 539 4.51 -16.22 -15.50
C GLU A 539 5.54 -15.11 -15.79
N GLN A 540 6.64 -15.10 -15.04
CA GLN A 540 7.74 -14.16 -15.30
C GLN A 540 8.39 -14.50 -16.64
N GLU A 541 8.53 -15.79 -16.92
CA GLU A 541 9.07 -16.35 -18.15
C GLU A 541 8.24 -15.93 -19.37
N PHE A 542 6.91 -15.76 -19.23
CA PHE A 542 6.10 -15.24 -20.34
C PHE A 542 6.50 -13.79 -20.68
N TYR A 543 6.68 -12.94 -19.67
CA TYR A 543 7.18 -11.58 -19.90
C TYR A 543 8.60 -11.59 -20.48
N GLU A 544 9.54 -12.32 -19.86
CA GLU A 544 10.94 -12.30 -20.26
C GLU A 544 11.16 -12.95 -21.63
N ASP A 545 10.72 -14.20 -21.81
CA ASP A 545 11.03 -15.01 -22.98
C ASP A 545 10.11 -14.72 -24.18
N VAL A 546 8.83 -14.48 -23.95
CA VAL A 546 7.84 -14.25 -25.02
C VAL A 546 7.76 -12.77 -25.37
N LEU A 547 7.37 -11.92 -24.41
CA LEU A 547 7.10 -10.51 -24.69
C LEU A 547 8.39 -9.67 -24.88
N PHE A 548 9.47 -9.96 -24.14
CA PHE A 548 10.71 -9.19 -24.21
C PHE A 548 11.91 -9.95 -24.80
N GLY A 549 11.64 -11.03 -25.55
CA GLY A 549 12.64 -11.69 -26.40
C GLY A 549 13.82 -12.31 -25.66
N GLY A 550 13.58 -12.88 -24.48
CA GLY A 550 14.58 -13.52 -23.62
C GLY A 550 15.38 -12.55 -22.75
N LYS A 551 14.99 -11.26 -22.70
CA LYS A 551 15.61 -10.29 -21.78
C LYS A 551 15.03 -10.48 -20.40
N SER A 552 15.91 -10.57 -19.40
CA SER A 552 15.43 -10.49 -18.01
C SER A 552 14.83 -9.11 -17.75
N ILE A 553 13.78 -9.05 -16.93
CA ILE A 553 13.13 -7.81 -16.46
C ILE A 553 14.17 -6.81 -15.91
N SER A 554 15.20 -7.31 -15.22
CA SER A 554 16.26 -6.47 -14.65
C SER A 554 17.19 -5.82 -15.68
N SER A 555 17.13 -6.28 -16.93
CA SER A 555 17.97 -5.83 -18.05
C SER A 555 17.21 -5.02 -19.09
N LEU A 556 15.90 -4.80 -18.90
CA LEU A 556 15.09 -3.98 -19.78
C LEU A 556 15.59 -2.53 -19.77
N SER A 557 15.58 -1.91 -20.95
CA SER A 557 15.74 -0.46 -21.07
C SER A 557 14.59 0.28 -20.37
N LEU A 558 14.74 1.59 -20.17
CA LEU A 558 13.68 2.41 -19.56
C LEU A 558 12.37 2.33 -20.35
N GLU A 559 12.45 2.40 -21.68
CA GLU A 559 11.31 2.26 -22.58
C GLU A 559 10.61 0.90 -22.42
N GLU A 560 11.37 -0.19 -22.54
CA GLU A 560 10.84 -1.55 -22.37
C GLU A 560 10.25 -1.77 -20.97
N ASN A 561 10.87 -1.21 -19.94
CA ASN A 561 10.34 -1.30 -18.59
C ASN A 561 9.06 -0.47 -18.42
N GLN A 562 8.92 0.70 -19.06
CA GLN A 562 7.68 1.48 -19.04
C GLN A 562 6.53 0.77 -19.76
N GLN A 563 6.79 -0.04 -20.80
CA GLN A 563 5.75 -0.85 -21.44
C GLN A 563 5.06 -1.81 -20.48
N ARG A 564 5.76 -2.26 -19.43
CA ARG A 564 5.18 -3.12 -18.37
C ARG A 564 4.16 -2.39 -17.49
N TYR A 565 3.90 -1.11 -17.72
CA TYR A 565 2.94 -0.29 -16.98
C TYR A 565 1.88 0.29 -17.92
N ILE A 566 1.71 -0.29 -19.10
CA ILE A 566 0.65 0.06 -20.04
C ILE A 566 -0.59 -0.80 -19.76
N THR A 567 -1.76 -0.20 -19.68
CA THR A 567 -3.06 -0.86 -19.67
C THR A 567 -3.97 -0.20 -20.72
N PRO A 568 -5.05 -0.83 -21.19
CA PRO A 568 -6.01 -0.18 -22.08
C PRO A 568 -6.90 0.81 -21.31
N PHE A 569 -7.40 1.81 -22.04
CA PHE A 569 -8.58 2.57 -21.63
C PHE A 569 -9.52 2.80 -22.81
N VAL A 570 -10.79 3.07 -22.51
CA VAL A 570 -11.82 3.46 -23.47
C VAL A 570 -12.76 4.47 -22.83
N ILE A 571 -13.12 5.50 -23.58
CA ILE A 571 -14.23 6.43 -23.32
C ILE A 571 -15.22 6.23 -24.46
N TRP A 572 -16.43 5.80 -24.13
CA TRP A 572 -17.52 5.61 -25.07
C TRP A 572 -18.72 6.45 -24.66
N ALA A 573 -19.43 7.04 -25.63
CA ALA A 573 -20.64 7.81 -25.37
C ALA A 573 -21.82 7.31 -26.22
N ASN A 574 -23.04 7.43 -25.69
CA ASN A 574 -24.27 7.22 -26.47
C ASN A 574 -24.69 8.46 -27.30
N TYR A 575 -23.80 9.45 -27.39
CA TYR A 575 -23.93 10.68 -28.16
C TYR A 575 -22.62 10.96 -28.91
N ASP A 576 -22.69 11.85 -29.89
CA ASP A 576 -21.56 12.22 -30.75
C ASP A 576 -20.39 12.80 -29.95
N ILE A 577 -19.22 12.17 -30.06
CA ILE A 577 -17.94 12.65 -29.52
C ILE A 577 -16.84 12.48 -30.58
N GLU A 578 -15.79 13.30 -30.51
CA GLU A 578 -14.65 13.18 -31.44
C GLU A 578 -13.90 11.87 -31.17
N GLU A 579 -13.86 10.99 -32.17
CA GLU A 579 -13.22 9.68 -32.02
C GLU A 579 -11.71 9.77 -32.19
N GLN A 580 -10.97 9.12 -31.29
CA GLN A 580 -9.52 9.21 -31.26
C GLN A 580 -8.87 7.94 -30.72
N TYR A 581 -7.69 7.61 -31.25
CA TYR A 581 -6.76 6.69 -30.60
C TYR A 581 -5.64 7.49 -29.91
N ILE A 582 -5.50 7.35 -28.60
CA ILE A 582 -4.47 8.03 -27.81
C ILE A 582 -3.33 7.05 -27.54
N GLU A 583 -2.21 7.27 -28.22
CA GLU A 583 -1.04 6.41 -28.11
C GLU A 583 -0.45 6.36 -26.69
N GLN A 584 -0.53 7.48 -25.96
CA GLN A 584 0.08 7.62 -24.63
C GLN A 584 -0.68 8.64 -23.78
N ILE A 585 -1.12 8.21 -22.60
CA ILE A 585 -1.66 9.07 -21.55
C ILE A 585 -1.42 8.38 -20.20
N SER A 586 -1.01 9.10 -19.16
CA SER A 586 -0.92 8.53 -17.80
C SER A 586 -2.21 8.69 -16.99
N ALA A 587 -2.41 7.81 -16.00
CA ALA A 587 -3.63 7.73 -15.19
C ALA A 587 -4.06 9.05 -14.53
N ASN A 588 -3.09 9.89 -14.15
CA ASN A 588 -3.34 11.20 -13.54
C ASN A 588 -4.01 12.21 -14.50
N TYR A 589 -3.99 11.98 -15.81
CA TYR A 589 -4.65 12.85 -16.80
C TYR A 589 -6.03 12.36 -17.23
N LEU A 590 -6.36 11.09 -16.98
CA LEU A 590 -7.54 10.45 -17.56
C LEU A 590 -8.87 11.09 -17.10
N SER A 591 -8.95 11.56 -15.85
CA SER A 591 -10.13 12.32 -15.38
C SER A 591 -10.26 13.70 -16.03
N THR A 592 -9.14 14.34 -16.37
CA THR A 592 -9.14 15.62 -17.11
C THR A 592 -9.61 15.40 -18.55
N LEU A 593 -9.15 14.34 -19.21
CA LEU A 593 -9.67 13.93 -20.52
C LEU A 593 -11.18 13.65 -20.46
N LEU A 594 -11.65 12.94 -19.45
CA LEU A 594 -13.08 12.68 -19.26
C LEU A 594 -13.91 13.97 -19.11
N LEU A 595 -13.44 14.93 -18.30
CA LEU A 595 -14.13 16.22 -18.13
C LEU A 595 -14.19 17.00 -19.45
N GLU A 596 -13.10 16.97 -20.22
CA GLU A 596 -13.00 17.58 -21.55
C GLU A 596 -14.04 16.98 -22.50
N THR A 597 -14.02 15.65 -22.66
CA THR A 597 -14.89 14.91 -23.58
C THR A 597 -16.36 15.00 -23.17
N ALA A 598 -16.67 15.02 -21.87
CA ALA A 598 -18.02 15.23 -21.35
C ALA A 598 -18.49 16.71 -21.48
N GLY A 599 -17.57 17.62 -21.85
CA GLY A 599 -17.84 19.04 -21.96
C GLY A 599 -18.13 19.72 -20.62
N LEU A 600 -17.62 19.18 -19.51
CA LEU A 600 -17.81 19.69 -18.16
C LEU A 600 -16.79 20.78 -17.80
N GLU A 601 -17.07 21.52 -16.72
CA GLU A 601 -16.16 22.53 -16.23
C GLU A 601 -14.93 21.91 -15.58
N MET A 602 -13.76 22.50 -15.86
CA MET A 602 -12.45 22.12 -15.33
C MET A 602 -11.99 23.15 -14.30
N THR A 603 -11.45 22.67 -13.18
CA THR A 603 -10.76 23.52 -12.21
C THR A 603 -9.47 24.09 -12.81
N PRO A 604 -8.88 25.15 -12.24
CA PRO A 604 -7.55 25.61 -12.64
C PRO A 604 -6.49 24.51 -12.61
N TYR A 605 -6.58 23.60 -11.64
CA TYR A 605 -5.70 22.43 -11.57
C TYR A 605 -5.90 21.46 -12.75
N ASN A 606 -7.15 21.16 -13.14
CA ASN A 606 -7.41 20.35 -14.34
C ASN A 606 -6.89 21.02 -15.61
N GLN A 607 -7.04 22.35 -15.74
CA GLN A 607 -6.50 23.10 -16.87
C GLN A 607 -4.96 23.07 -16.90
N TYR A 608 -4.31 23.12 -15.73
CA TYR A 608 -2.88 22.90 -15.60
C TYR A 608 -2.48 21.51 -16.10
N LEU A 609 -3.13 20.46 -15.60
CA LEU A 609 -2.88 19.08 -16.02
C LEU A 609 -3.07 18.90 -17.53
N TRP A 610 -4.10 19.52 -18.10
CA TRP A 610 -4.34 19.48 -19.55
C TRP A 610 -3.21 20.13 -20.35
N SER A 611 -2.69 21.28 -19.89
CA SER A 611 -1.54 21.93 -20.53
C SER A 611 -0.25 21.12 -20.36
N LEU A 612 -0.07 20.47 -19.21
CA LEU A 612 1.09 19.64 -18.93
C LEU A 612 1.10 18.39 -19.83
N TYR A 613 -0.06 17.75 -20.00
CA TYR A 613 -0.25 16.61 -20.91
C TYR A 613 0.23 16.89 -22.33
N GLN A 614 0.04 18.11 -22.85
CA GLN A 614 0.52 18.50 -24.20
C GLN A 614 2.05 18.50 -24.34
N GLN A 615 2.80 18.57 -23.23
CA GLN A 615 4.27 18.49 -23.23
C GLN A 615 4.78 17.14 -22.72
N LEU A 616 4.12 16.61 -21.68
CA LEU A 616 4.46 15.37 -20.99
C LEU A 616 3.23 14.46 -20.93
N PRO A 617 2.92 13.69 -22.00
CA PRO A 617 1.75 12.82 -22.05
C PRO A 617 1.75 11.74 -20.96
N VAL A 618 2.93 11.34 -20.48
CA VAL A 618 3.10 10.30 -19.46
C VAL A 618 3.94 10.82 -18.32
N ILE A 619 3.40 10.72 -17.11
CA ILE A 619 4.10 10.88 -15.83
C ILE A 619 3.61 9.76 -14.91
N ASN A 620 4.47 8.81 -14.58
CA ASN A 620 4.15 7.71 -13.65
C ASN A 620 5.32 7.43 -12.69
N ALA A 621 5.17 6.46 -11.79
CA ALA A 621 6.21 6.11 -10.82
C ALA A 621 7.55 5.60 -11.44
N VAL A 622 7.56 5.20 -12.72
CA VAL A 622 8.76 4.69 -13.41
C VAL A 622 9.56 5.83 -14.04
N GLY A 623 8.89 6.76 -14.69
CA GLY A 623 9.49 7.85 -15.45
C GLY A 623 8.43 8.73 -16.11
N TYR A 624 8.88 9.54 -17.06
CA TYR A 624 8.00 10.38 -17.87
C TYR A 624 8.39 10.30 -19.35
N ILE A 625 7.42 10.58 -20.22
CA ILE A 625 7.59 10.61 -21.68
C ILE A 625 7.15 11.97 -22.18
N ASP A 626 7.95 12.57 -23.06
CA ASP A 626 7.62 13.86 -23.66
C ASP A 626 6.77 13.72 -24.95
N LYS A 627 6.26 14.84 -25.45
CA LYS A 627 5.48 14.92 -26.69
C LYS A 627 6.20 14.39 -27.94
N ASN A 628 7.52 14.22 -27.89
CA ASN A 628 8.33 13.68 -28.99
C ASN A 628 8.61 12.17 -28.81
N ASN A 629 7.94 11.52 -27.85
CA ASN A 629 8.14 10.12 -27.49
C ASN A 629 9.56 9.82 -26.97
N THR A 630 10.17 10.77 -26.25
CA THR A 630 11.46 10.57 -25.58
C THR A 630 11.23 10.17 -24.13
N TYR A 631 11.90 9.10 -23.69
CA TYR A 631 11.76 8.51 -22.35
C TYR A 631 12.80 9.09 -21.39
N TYR A 632 12.35 9.51 -20.22
CA TYR A 632 13.20 10.10 -19.18
C TYR A 632 13.01 9.42 -17.82
N ASP A 633 14.10 9.33 -17.06
CA ASP A 633 14.05 9.02 -15.63
C ASP A 633 14.02 10.29 -14.78
N TYR A 634 13.62 10.17 -13.52
CA TYR A 634 13.60 11.29 -12.57
C TYR A 634 14.98 11.65 -11.99
N LYS A 635 16.04 10.89 -12.31
CA LYS A 635 17.38 11.11 -11.75
C LYS A 635 18.19 12.09 -12.60
N THR A 636 17.79 12.27 -13.85
CA THR A 636 18.49 13.10 -14.83
C THR A 636 17.71 14.41 -15.00
N GLU A 637 18.37 15.54 -14.78
CA GLU A 637 17.80 16.85 -15.09
C GLU A 637 17.49 16.95 -16.60
N SER A 638 16.34 17.53 -16.92
CA SER A 638 15.89 17.76 -18.29
C SER A 638 15.32 19.16 -18.43
N GLU A 639 14.99 19.56 -19.66
CA GLU A 639 14.28 20.83 -19.90
C GLU A 639 12.89 20.88 -19.24
N TYR A 640 12.34 19.71 -18.86
CA TYR A 640 11.03 19.57 -18.23
C TYR A 640 11.09 19.60 -16.70
N SER A 641 12.28 19.66 -16.08
CA SER A 641 12.42 19.65 -14.62
C SER A 641 11.62 20.75 -13.92
N GLY A 642 11.51 21.94 -14.53
CA GLY A 642 10.67 23.02 -14.00
C GLY A 642 9.16 22.71 -14.01
N MET A 643 8.67 22.07 -15.08
CA MET A 643 7.25 21.66 -15.17
C MET A 643 6.92 20.54 -14.17
N LEU A 644 7.86 19.63 -13.94
CA LEU A 644 7.71 18.59 -12.92
C LEU A 644 7.70 19.18 -11.51
N GLU A 645 8.53 20.18 -11.23
CA GLU A 645 8.52 20.87 -9.93
C GLU A 645 7.24 21.69 -9.71
N ASP A 646 6.76 22.40 -10.74
CA ASP A 646 5.46 23.10 -10.69
C ASP A 646 4.31 22.13 -10.37
N TYR A 647 4.30 20.95 -11.01
CA TYR A 647 3.29 19.92 -10.74
C TYR A 647 3.41 19.38 -9.31
N LYS A 648 4.63 19.14 -8.84
CA LYS A 648 4.90 18.68 -7.47
C LYS A 648 4.47 19.70 -6.41
N ILE A 649 4.64 21.00 -6.67
CA ILE A 649 4.14 22.10 -5.82
C ILE A 649 2.61 22.06 -5.72
N LEU A 650 1.92 21.93 -6.85
CA LEU A 650 0.45 21.81 -6.88
C LEU A 650 -0.04 20.58 -6.10
N GLN A 651 0.55 19.41 -6.37
CA GLN A 651 0.20 18.18 -5.67
C GLN A 651 0.47 18.28 -4.15
N TYR A 652 1.59 18.89 -3.75
CA TYR A 652 1.89 19.08 -2.33
C TYR A 652 0.85 19.95 -1.62
N ASN A 653 0.43 21.06 -2.24
CA ASN A 653 -0.62 21.92 -1.69
C ASN A 653 -1.96 21.18 -1.55
N ASN A 654 -2.34 20.39 -2.58
CA ASN A 654 -3.59 19.62 -2.55
C ASN A 654 -3.59 18.55 -1.45
N MET A 655 -2.45 17.89 -1.22
CA MET A 655 -2.38 16.70 -0.34
C MET A 655 -1.93 16.99 1.10
N PHE A 656 -1.08 18.00 1.33
CA PHE A 656 -0.32 18.10 2.59
C PHE A 656 -0.39 19.46 3.27
N ASP A 657 -0.60 20.57 2.56
CA ASP A 657 -0.67 21.90 3.17
C ASP A 657 -2.10 22.29 3.55
N LYS A 658 -2.43 22.09 4.83
CA LYS A 658 -3.78 22.35 5.37
C LYS A 658 -4.08 23.83 5.58
N GLU A 659 -3.09 24.62 5.94
CA GLU A 659 -3.29 26.03 6.32
C GLU A 659 -3.18 26.94 5.09
N GLY A 660 -2.35 26.57 4.13
CA GLY A 660 -2.10 27.29 2.89
C GLY A 660 -2.77 26.69 1.66
N LYS A 661 -3.68 25.72 1.80
CA LYS A 661 -4.41 25.13 0.66
C LYS A 661 -5.12 26.21 -0.15
N LYS A 662 -4.93 26.18 -1.47
CA LYS A 662 -5.59 27.08 -2.43
C LYS A 662 -6.81 26.41 -3.03
N ASP A 663 -7.91 26.41 -2.29
CA ASP A 663 -9.15 25.73 -2.69
C ASP A 663 -9.69 26.21 -4.05
N ASP A 664 -9.46 27.48 -4.41
CA ASP A 664 -9.83 28.07 -5.69
C ASP A 664 -9.05 27.49 -6.89
N VAL A 665 -7.90 26.85 -6.64
CA VAL A 665 -7.14 26.13 -7.67
C VAL A 665 -7.69 24.72 -7.88
N PHE A 666 -8.17 24.05 -6.82
CA PHE A 666 -8.57 22.65 -6.85
C PHE A 666 -10.08 22.40 -6.91
N SER A 667 -10.90 23.44 -6.72
CA SER A 667 -12.36 23.35 -6.72
C SER A 667 -13.00 24.41 -7.63
N LEU A 668 -14.21 24.13 -8.12
CA LEU A 668 -15.02 25.10 -8.87
C LEU A 668 -15.80 26.01 -7.91
N GLU A 669 -16.03 27.29 -8.26
CA GLU A 669 -16.86 28.19 -7.46
C GLU A 669 -18.29 27.65 -7.29
N GLY A 670 -18.65 27.23 -6.08
CA GLY A 670 -19.93 26.62 -5.77
C GLY A 670 -19.94 26.02 -4.36
N THR A 671 -21.13 25.81 -3.80
CA THR A 671 -21.38 25.38 -2.41
C THR A 671 -20.35 24.37 -1.89
N PRO A 672 -19.72 24.61 -0.71
CA PRO A 672 -18.84 23.63 -0.07
C PRO A 672 -19.54 22.27 -0.01
N TYR A 673 -18.89 21.20 -0.44
CA TYR A 673 -19.42 19.84 -0.31
C TYR A 673 -19.46 19.33 1.15
N GLY A 674 -19.13 20.18 2.13
CA GLY A 674 -19.23 19.85 3.54
C GLY A 674 -20.57 20.22 4.17
N ASN A 675 -21.38 19.21 4.51
CA ASN A 675 -22.20 19.24 5.73
C ASN A 675 -22.32 17.81 6.28
N ASP A 676 -22.09 17.70 7.59
CA ASP A 676 -22.27 16.52 8.46
C ASP A 676 -21.13 15.49 8.58
N THR A 677 -19.87 15.92 8.63
CA THR A 677 -18.80 15.09 9.25
C THR A 677 -19.10 14.77 10.75
N ALA A 678 -20.00 15.53 11.38
CA ALA A 678 -20.47 15.29 12.74
C ALA A 678 -21.27 13.98 12.90
N SER A 679 -21.89 13.45 11.84
CA SER A 679 -22.68 12.21 11.95
C SER A 679 -21.84 10.94 11.81
N LEU A 680 -20.62 11.00 11.28
CA LEU A 680 -19.78 9.81 11.02
C LEU A 680 -19.13 9.24 12.28
N PHE A 681 -19.00 10.01 13.37
CA PHE A 681 -18.38 9.54 14.62
C PHE A 681 -19.32 9.47 15.83
N GLY A 682 -20.59 9.86 15.70
CA GLY A 682 -21.55 9.83 16.82
C GLY A 682 -21.13 10.66 18.05
N LEU A 683 -20.21 11.61 17.88
CA LEU A 683 -19.70 12.47 18.95
C LEU A 683 -20.16 13.92 18.73
N PRO A 684 -20.66 14.63 19.76
CA PRO A 684 -21.09 16.02 19.61
C PRO A 684 -19.92 16.92 19.20
N ASP A 685 -20.17 17.85 18.27
CA ASP A 685 -19.22 18.81 17.64
C ASP A 685 -18.24 19.49 18.59
N THR A 686 -18.68 19.74 19.84
CA THR A 686 -17.85 20.34 20.88
C THR A 686 -16.65 19.46 21.27
N THR A 687 -16.75 18.16 21.08
CA THR A 687 -15.73 17.16 21.48
C THR A 687 -14.63 17.07 20.42
N VAL A 688 -14.98 17.10 19.13
CA VAL A 688 -14.03 17.06 18.02
C VAL A 688 -13.18 18.33 17.98
N LYS A 689 -13.79 19.50 18.16
CA LYS A 689 -13.05 20.78 18.32
C LYS A 689 -12.15 20.78 19.55
N THR A 690 -12.58 20.15 20.64
CA THR A 690 -11.75 20.08 21.87
C THR A 690 -10.58 19.12 21.71
N ILE A 691 -10.75 17.98 21.04
CA ILE A 691 -9.68 16.99 20.79
C ILE A 691 -8.66 17.54 19.81
N SER A 692 -9.10 18.21 18.73
CA SER A 692 -8.21 18.90 17.79
C SER A 692 -7.37 19.96 18.51
N ASN A 693 -8.00 20.84 19.30
CA ASN A 693 -7.27 21.84 20.09
C ASN A 693 -6.34 21.24 21.16
N LEU A 694 -6.67 20.07 21.72
CA LEU A 694 -5.82 19.38 22.71
C LEU A 694 -4.57 18.77 22.04
N MET A 695 -4.72 18.21 20.83
CA MET A 695 -3.58 17.67 20.07
C MET A 695 -2.62 18.77 19.60
N TYR A 696 -3.12 19.94 19.22
CA TYR A 696 -2.28 21.11 18.91
C TYR A 696 -1.53 21.66 20.13
N SER A 697 -2.13 21.62 21.33
CA SER A 697 -1.47 22.10 22.56
C SER A 697 -0.33 21.19 23.07
N LEU A 698 -0.24 19.95 22.55
CA LEU A 698 0.78 18.97 22.94
C LEU A 698 1.91 18.83 21.89
N GLY A 699 1.83 19.61 20.80
CA GLY A 699 2.84 19.68 19.73
C GLY A 699 3.65 20.98 19.69
N ALA A 700 3.89 21.61 20.86
CA ALA A 700 4.79 22.76 21.01
C ALA A 700 5.95 22.47 21.97
#